data_AF-A0A972DZ97-F1
#
_entry.id   AF-A0A972DZ97-F1
#
_cell.length_a   1.000
_cell.length_b   1.000
_cell.length_c   1.000
_cell.angle_alpha   90.00
_cell.angle_beta   90.00
_cell.angle_gamma   90.00
#
_symmetry.space_group_name_H-M   'P 1'
#
loop_
_entity.id
_entity.type
_entity.pdbx_description
1 polymer ?
#
loop_
_entity_poly.entity_id
_entity_poly.type
_entity_poly.pdbx_seq_one_letter_code
_entity_poly.pdbx_strand_id
1 'polypeptide(L)'
;MTIRVIFILAILCTATVFGDSARENKGPSTMDAETERLVYPEIPYARAVAKGRGGPAEPRQRAQEAVERWDNGTLDPEPILLEAWLQEGRRDEYSGRMMYGLMGEVSAEAPAALNLFVVDEDRDLLGVRIREKYVLPNGIESSYEEIYPAYVGGVDKIAFLGAVCMPAHFRSGNRVKDEQRWQVYVDQAGRDSDSGKIPKPPLWITAPDPNAVEVLISVYDRQGHESSAIAVELRSGEPKTSTGFSERQALKLYEEHGADVARWPDEPITPRPDNAALLYYRAALSLPTVDPCTVRIMDLMWSEREPDDRVRRYLADCVEATKLAQLASQIPECDWGLIRDPLWEHAPGRARPFRELSRMLVASARTLAVDGHYRAALENGLTVRRLAGHIGDDTYLLYCISRDVDYRAMRGILDVLAKMPSEPGLLAWLRDQLLAVKGVPHRPEVSLAKWRDRELLEWRRHNGDRSFDRTWALDQLTEQESKKLADLTDAQLLVYFLSRQRIRLDSQYGLAVPDELLAKARNQYDRFMGSAVRIIESTAAYEKKRIRLEELTQTSYESTMHYDPIALLAFPGEGIQFYHQFIVSDAAYLNCALAAIQIRQIADETGQLPEAIPEGLPKDPFTGKDLGYKQTTQGFVLSFDPERLSGIRVREFEFRFDRP
;
A
#
# COMPACT_ATOMS: atom_id res chain seq x y z
N MET A 1 -19.97 30.05 43.14
CA MET A 1 -18.69 29.51 42.66
C MET A 1 -18.47 28.15 43.30
N THR A 2 -18.25 27.13 42.47
CA THR A 2 -17.72 25.78 42.79
C THR A 2 -18.59 24.89 43.70
N ILE A 3 -19.41 24.03 43.08
CA ILE A 3 -19.98 22.83 43.73
C ILE A 3 -19.33 21.60 43.10
N ARG A 4 -18.61 20.85 43.94
CA ARG A 4 -18.02 19.54 43.66
C ARG A 4 -19.12 18.49 43.63
N VAL A 5 -19.12 17.64 42.61
CA VAL A 5 -19.93 16.43 42.52
C VAL A 5 -19.27 15.33 43.37
N ILE A 6 -20.01 14.82 44.33
CA ILE A 6 -19.66 13.67 45.18
C ILE A 6 -20.41 12.44 44.65
N PHE A 7 -19.68 11.34 44.55
CA PHE A 7 -20.12 9.96 44.30
C PHE A 7 -21.30 9.54 45.20
N ILE A 8 -22.25 8.79 44.62
CA ILE A 8 -23.00 7.77 45.37
C ILE A 8 -22.85 6.44 44.61
N LEU A 9 -22.32 5.46 45.34
CA LEU A 9 -22.08 4.07 44.98
C LEU A 9 -22.75 3.26 46.10
N ALA A 10 -23.87 2.61 45.79
CA ALA A 10 -24.54 1.52 46.53
C ALA A 10 -25.83 1.23 45.75
N ILE A 11 -26.09 0.02 45.22
CA ILE A 11 -26.51 -1.22 45.89
C ILE A 11 -26.26 -2.36 44.86
N LEU A 12 -25.35 -3.32 45.09
CA LEU A 12 -25.50 -4.61 45.80
C LEU A 12 -26.29 -5.70 45.03
N CYS A 13 -25.52 -6.68 44.56
CA CYS A 13 -25.78 -8.13 44.51
C CYS A 13 -27.20 -8.66 44.29
N THR A 14 -27.43 -9.22 43.10
CA THR A 14 -27.87 -10.63 42.97
C THR A 14 -27.23 -11.24 41.72
N ALA A 15 -26.06 -11.86 41.91
CA ALA A 15 -25.70 -13.00 41.09
C ALA A 15 -26.57 -14.16 41.55
N THR A 16 -27.57 -14.53 40.76
CA THR A 16 -28.25 -15.82 40.89
C THR A 16 -28.00 -16.62 39.62
N VAL A 17 -27.22 -17.67 39.81
CA VAL A 17 -27.06 -18.84 38.94
C VAL A 17 -28.40 -19.22 38.31
N PHE A 18 -28.47 -19.23 36.98
CA PHE A 18 -29.37 -20.12 36.26
C PHE A 18 -28.51 -21.05 35.41
N GLY A 19 -28.25 -22.22 35.98
CA GLY A 19 -27.78 -23.38 35.23
C GLY A 19 -28.90 -23.99 34.41
N ASP A 20 -28.48 -24.79 33.44
CA ASP A 20 -29.30 -25.65 32.57
C ASP A 20 -30.54 -26.21 33.25
N SER A 21 -31.70 -25.73 32.82
CA SER A 21 -32.91 -26.54 32.73
C SER A 21 -33.89 -25.86 31.78
N ALA A 22 -34.33 -26.63 30.78
CA ALA A 22 -35.38 -26.27 29.84
C ALA A 22 -36.57 -25.61 30.56
N ARG A 23 -36.79 -24.33 30.28
CA ARG A 23 -37.97 -23.58 30.73
C ARG A 23 -38.65 -22.97 29.52
N GLU A 24 -39.96 -23.19 29.46
CA GLU A 24 -40.88 -22.75 28.41
C GLU A 24 -40.63 -21.31 27.93
N ASN A 25 -40.56 -21.11 26.61
CA ASN A 25 -40.61 -19.80 25.94
C ASN A 25 -41.92 -19.07 26.26
N LYS A 26 -41.97 -18.36 27.37
CA LYS A 26 -43.01 -17.37 27.67
C LYS A 26 -42.32 -16.03 27.88
N GLY A 27 -42.59 -15.08 26.99
CA GLY A 27 -42.10 -13.71 27.15
C GLY A 27 -42.80 -12.99 28.31
N PRO A 28 -42.31 -11.80 28.68
CA PRO A 28 -42.70 -11.15 29.91
C PRO A 28 -44.06 -10.44 29.77
N SER A 29 -45.16 -11.16 29.98
CA SER A 29 -46.52 -10.58 29.92
C SER A 29 -46.86 -9.57 31.03
N THR A 30 -45.93 -9.22 31.94
CA THR A 30 -46.17 -8.28 33.06
C THR A 30 -44.91 -7.51 33.54
N MET A 31 -43.95 -7.18 32.67
CA MET A 31 -42.80 -6.36 33.07
C MET A 31 -43.16 -4.87 33.12
N ASP A 32 -42.84 -4.17 34.22
CA ASP A 32 -43.09 -2.73 34.33
C ASP A 32 -42.08 -1.92 33.51
N ALA A 33 -42.44 -0.68 33.16
CA ALA A 33 -41.67 0.16 32.24
C ALA A 33 -40.28 0.57 32.77
N GLU A 34 -40.04 0.52 34.09
CA GLU A 34 -38.74 0.83 34.68
C GLU A 34 -37.81 -0.39 34.57
N THR A 35 -38.35 -1.59 34.82
CA THR A 35 -37.65 -2.86 34.59
C THR A 35 -37.37 -3.10 33.10
N GLU A 36 -38.32 -2.79 32.19
CA GLU A 36 -38.10 -2.88 30.74
C GLU A 36 -36.92 -2.00 30.30
N ARG A 37 -36.83 -0.76 30.81
CA ARG A 37 -35.72 0.15 30.49
C ARG A 37 -34.38 -0.32 31.04
N LEU A 38 -34.37 -0.97 32.20
CA LEU A 38 -33.14 -1.42 32.85
C LEU A 38 -32.61 -2.69 32.19
N VAL A 39 -33.50 -3.61 31.85
CA VAL A 39 -33.14 -4.92 31.32
C VAL A 39 -32.97 -4.83 29.82
N TYR A 40 -33.92 -4.26 29.08
CA TYR A 40 -33.97 -4.17 27.61
C TYR A 40 -33.97 -2.70 27.12
N PRO A 41 -32.86 -1.95 27.29
CA PRO A 41 -32.78 -0.53 26.94
C PRO A 41 -33.03 -0.22 25.45
N GLU A 42 -32.86 -1.19 24.57
CA GLU A 42 -33.14 -1.14 23.14
C GLU A 42 -34.63 -0.99 22.81
N ILE A 43 -35.54 -1.54 23.64
CA ILE A 43 -37.00 -1.49 23.39
C ILE A 43 -37.55 -0.06 23.53
N PRO A 44 -37.25 0.71 24.60
CA PRO A 44 -37.59 2.13 24.69
C PRO A 44 -37.06 2.97 23.50
N TYR A 45 -35.87 2.64 22.99
CA TYR A 45 -35.31 3.29 21.81
C TYR A 45 -36.12 2.97 20.56
N ALA A 46 -36.43 1.69 20.33
CA ALA A 46 -37.30 1.25 19.23
C ALA A 46 -38.68 1.95 19.28
N ARG A 47 -39.29 2.04 20.47
CA ARG A 47 -40.56 2.77 20.68
C ARG A 47 -40.43 4.26 20.33
N ALA A 48 -39.30 4.90 20.61
CA ALA A 48 -39.05 6.30 20.28
C ALA A 48 -38.87 6.51 18.77
N VAL A 49 -38.09 5.65 18.11
CA VAL A 49 -37.88 5.66 16.65
C VAL A 49 -39.20 5.40 15.92
N ALA A 50 -39.98 4.41 16.35
CA ALA A 50 -41.29 4.08 15.78
C ALA A 50 -42.30 5.25 15.84
N LYS A 51 -42.22 6.10 16.88
CA LYS A 51 -43.08 7.28 17.09
C LYS A 51 -42.57 8.56 16.40
N GLY A 52 -41.34 8.55 15.88
CA GLY A 52 -40.71 9.70 15.23
C GLY A 52 -41.46 10.15 13.97
N ARG A 53 -41.69 11.47 13.84
CA ARG A 53 -42.36 12.09 12.68
C ARG A 53 -41.42 12.55 11.55
N GLY A 54 -40.09 12.37 11.71
CA GLY A 54 -39.07 12.71 10.71
C GLY A 54 -37.98 11.64 10.62
N GLY A 55 -37.36 11.50 9.44
CA GLY A 55 -36.34 10.48 9.14
C GLY A 55 -36.77 9.45 8.08
N PRO A 56 -35.85 8.58 7.61
CA PRO A 56 -36.15 7.54 6.62
C PRO A 56 -37.27 6.59 7.07
N ALA A 57 -38.03 6.03 6.13
CA ALA A 57 -39.17 5.15 6.43
C ALA A 57 -38.72 3.77 6.95
N GLU A 58 -37.61 3.25 6.44
CA GLU A 58 -37.15 1.89 6.71
C GLU A 58 -36.75 1.63 8.18
N PRO A 59 -35.94 2.46 8.87
CA PRO A 59 -35.64 2.26 10.29
C PRO A 59 -36.88 2.33 11.19
N ARG A 60 -37.88 3.16 10.82
CA ARG A 60 -39.13 3.28 11.56
C ARG A 60 -40.01 2.04 11.42
N GLN A 61 -40.05 1.43 10.25
CA GLN A 61 -40.78 0.18 10.02
C GLN A 61 -40.18 -0.97 10.82
N ARG A 62 -38.85 -1.10 10.80
CA ARG A 62 -38.12 -2.11 11.59
C ARG A 62 -38.31 -1.91 13.10
N ALA A 63 -38.31 -0.66 13.55
CA ALA A 63 -38.58 -0.34 14.95
C ALA A 63 -40.03 -0.62 15.37
N GLN A 64 -41.00 -0.42 14.48
CA GLN A 64 -42.39 -0.82 14.71
C GLN A 64 -42.52 -2.33 14.83
N GLU A 65 -41.88 -3.07 13.92
CA GLU A 65 -41.85 -4.53 13.95
C GLU A 65 -41.23 -5.07 15.24
N ALA A 66 -40.08 -4.53 15.67
CA ALA A 66 -39.46 -4.92 16.93
C ALA A 66 -40.35 -4.63 18.14
N VAL A 67 -41.08 -3.52 18.14
CA VAL A 67 -42.03 -3.18 19.22
C VAL A 67 -43.26 -4.09 19.20
N GLU A 68 -43.78 -4.44 18.02
CA GLU A 68 -44.92 -5.36 17.88
C GLU A 68 -44.56 -6.78 18.29
N ARG A 69 -43.34 -7.25 17.97
CA ARG A 69 -42.80 -8.54 18.43
C ARG A 69 -42.68 -8.54 19.95
N TRP A 70 -42.08 -7.51 20.52
CA TRP A 70 -41.96 -7.38 21.97
C TRP A 70 -43.32 -7.32 22.70
N ASP A 71 -44.26 -6.50 22.19
CA ASP A 71 -45.58 -6.29 22.81
C ASP A 71 -46.50 -7.53 22.68
N ASN A 72 -46.16 -8.50 21.82
CA ASN A 72 -46.92 -9.75 21.70
C ASN A 72 -46.69 -10.70 22.90
N GLY A 73 -45.69 -10.43 23.73
CA GLY A 73 -45.40 -11.18 24.96
C GLY A 73 -44.73 -12.54 24.76
N THR A 74 -44.19 -12.83 23.58
CA THR A 74 -43.40 -14.02 23.25
C THR A 74 -42.00 -13.59 22.85
N LEU A 75 -40.97 -14.20 23.43
CA LEU A 75 -39.59 -13.92 23.03
C LEU A 75 -39.35 -14.41 21.60
N ASP A 76 -39.04 -13.47 20.72
CA ASP A 76 -38.68 -13.76 19.33
C ASP A 76 -37.19 -14.13 19.26
N PRO A 77 -36.82 -15.29 18.66
CA PRO A 77 -35.43 -15.70 18.54
C PRO A 77 -34.69 -15.00 17.39
N GLU A 78 -35.35 -14.19 16.55
CA GLU A 78 -34.67 -13.51 15.45
C GLU A 78 -34.18 -12.10 15.82
N PRO A 79 -32.89 -11.77 15.62
CA PRO A 79 -32.40 -10.43 15.89
C PRO A 79 -32.87 -9.43 14.83
N ILE A 80 -33.20 -8.22 15.27
CA ILE A 80 -33.57 -7.09 14.42
C ILE A 80 -32.51 -6.00 14.50
N LEU A 81 -31.80 -5.78 13.39
CA LEU A 81 -30.96 -4.61 13.19
C LEU A 81 -31.84 -3.41 12.83
N LEU A 82 -31.81 -2.37 13.67
CA LEU A 82 -32.59 -1.14 13.49
C LEU A 82 -31.82 -0.08 12.71
N GLU A 83 -30.54 0.12 13.05
CA GLU A 83 -29.65 1.12 12.44
C GLU A 83 -28.20 0.64 12.43
N ALA A 84 -27.45 1.04 11.40
CA ALA A 84 -26.00 0.83 11.30
C ALA A 84 -25.31 2.06 10.69
N TRP A 85 -24.24 2.54 11.32
CA TRP A 85 -23.39 3.59 10.73
C TRP A 85 -21.92 3.40 11.11
N LEU A 86 -21.05 3.88 10.23
CA LEU A 86 -19.61 3.93 10.44
C LEU A 86 -19.22 5.35 10.88
N GLN A 87 -18.52 5.46 12.00
CA GLN A 87 -18.03 6.72 12.54
C GLN A 87 -16.51 6.78 12.45
N GLU A 88 -15.99 7.86 11.86
CA GLU A 88 -14.55 8.12 11.86
C GLU A 88 -14.08 8.54 13.26
N GLY A 89 -12.93 8.00 13.68
CA GLY A 89 -12.33 8.34 14.95
C GLY A 89 -11.59 9.67 14.90
N ARG A 90 -11.55 10.33 16.06
CA ARG A 90 -10.73 11.52 16.26
C ARG A 90 -9.58 11.17 17.18
N ARG A 91 -8.36 11.57 16.79
CA ARG A 91 -7.21 11.40 17.66
C ARG A 91 -7.29 12.40 18.81
N ASP A 92 -7.30 11.90 20.03
CA ASP A 92 -7.18 12.72 21.23
C ASP A 92 -5.76 13.28 21.33
N GLU A 93 -5.64 14.59 21.41
CA GLU A 93 -4.33 15.28 21.42
C GLU A 93 -3.49 14.96 22.67
N TYR A 94 -4.13 14.57 23.77
CA TYR A 94 -3.45 14.29 25.05
C TYR A 94 -3.00 12.84 25.20
N SER A 95 -3.85 11.88 24.84
CA SER A 95 -3.57 10.44 24.97
C SER A 95 -3.02 9.81 23.68
N GLY A 96 -3.15 10.49 22.53
CA GLY A 96 -2.77 9.98 21.20
C GLY A 96 -3.65 8.84 20.70
N ARG A 97 -4.69 8.46 21.46
CA ARG A 97 -5.61 7.37 21.14
C ARG A 97 -6.79 7.87 20.30
N MET A 98 -7.44 6.96 19.60
CA MET A 98 -8.60 7.25 18.77
C MET A 98 -9.87 7.20 19.62
N MET A 99 -10.65 8.29 19.58
CA MET A 99 -11.92 8.43 20.29
C MET A 99 -13.10 8.42 19.34
N TYR A 100 -14.17 7.74 19.75
CA TYR A 100 -15.47 7.69 19.06
C TYR A 100 -16.61 7.95 20.04
N GLY A 101 -17.74 8.44 19.50
CA GLY A 101 -18.96 8.70 20.27
C GLY A 101 -18.87 9.86 21.28
N LEU A 102 -20.01 10.16 21.91
CA LEU A 102 -20.14 11.23 22.93
C LEU A 102 -19.50 10.85 24.29
N MET A 103 -19.35 9.53 24.54
CA MET A 103 -18.86 8.95 25.80
C MET A 103 -17.38 8.55 25.75
N GLY A 104 -16.69 8.79 24.62
CA GLY A 104 -15.24 8.64 24.52
C GLY A 104 -14.75 7.19 24.60
N GLU A 105 -15.34 6.26 23.85
CA GLU A 105 -14.73 4.94 23.69
C GLU A 105 -13.38 5.09 22.97
N VAL A 106 -12.36 4.43 23.52
CA VAL A 106 -10.97 4.68 23.14
C VAL A 106 -10.36 3.41 22.53
N SER A 107 -9.94 3.49 21.28
CA SER A 107 -9.09 2.47 20.64
C SER A 107 -7.66 3.00 20.49
N ALA A 108 -6.66 2.15 20.72
CA ALA A 108 -5.26 2.51 20.50
C ALA A 108 -4.91 2.60 19.00
N GLU A 109 -5.61 1.85 18.13
CA GLU A 109 -5.15 1.60 16.76
C GLU A 109 -6.24 1.65 15.68
N ALA A 110 -7.52 1.47 16.03
CA ALA A 110 -8.58 1.50 15.01
C ALA A 110 -8.76 2.93 14.46
N PRO A 111 -9.02 3.14 13.17
CA PRO A 111 -9.33 4.46 12.61
C PRO A 111 -10.82 4.81 12.66
N ALA A 112 -11.71 3.83 12.80
CA ALA A 112 -13.16 4.01 12.77
C ALA A 112 -13.86 3.13 13.82
N ALA A 113 -15.15 3.39 14.04
CA ALA A 113 -16.03 2.56 14.83
C ALA A 113 -17.33 2.30 14.08
N LEU A 114 -17.69 1.02 13.94
CA LEU A 114 -18.98 0.58 13.41
C LEU A 114 -19.98 0.54 14.57
N ASN A 115 -21.07 1.30 14.43
CA ASN A 115 -22.13 1.41 15.43
C ASN A 115 -23.38 0.71 14.93
N LEU A 116 -24.00 -0.12 15.77
CA LEU A 116 -25.18 -0.91 15.46
C LEU A 116 -26.24 -0.76 16.55
N PHE A 117 -27.49 -0.49 16.19
CA PHE A 117 -28.63 -0.66 17.11
C PHE A 117 -29.33 -1.97 16.78
N VAL A 118 -29.35 -2.90 17.74
CA VAL A 118 -29.92 -4.23 17.57
C VAL A 118 -30.94 -4.49 18.68
N VAL A 119 -32.06 -5.11 18.32
CA VAL A 119 -33.00 -5.74 19.25
C VAL A 119 -32.84 -7.24 19.12
N ASP A 120 -32.48 -7.89 20.22
CA ASP A 120 -32.21 -9.33 20.30
C ASP A 120 -32.82 -9.83 21.62
N GLU A 121 -34.00 -10.46 21.56
CA GLU A 121 -34.83 -10.66 22.74
C GLU A 121 -34.31 -11.79 23.65
N ASP A 122 -33.68 -12.81 23.07
CA ASP A 122 -33.07 -13.96 23.76
C ASP A 122 -31.57 -13.78 24.04
N ARG A 123 -30.94 -12.73 23.51
CA ARG A 123 -29.60 -12.22 23.86
C ARG A 123 -28.45 -13.17 23.51
N ASP A 124 -28.58 -13.87 22.40
CA ASP A 124 -27.56 -14.80 21.94
C ASP A 124 -26.83 -14.32 20.67
N LEU A 125 -26.87 -13.01 20.38
CA LEU A 125 -26.11 -12.38 19.31
C LEU A 125 -24.65 -12.84 19.25
N LEU A 126 -24.21 -13.29 18.07
CA LEU A 126 -22.92 -13.93 17.85
C LEU A 126 -21.95 -13.06 17.03
N GLY A 127 -22.46 -12.36 16.03
CA GLY A 127 -21.58 -11.62 15.13
C GLY A 127 -22.27 -10.76 14.09
N VAL A 128 -21.46 -10.32 13.12
CA VAL A 128 -21.89 -9.49 12.00
C VAL A 128 -21.43 -10.07 10.67
N ARG A 129 -22.28 -9.93 9.65
CA ARG A 129 -21.93 -10.19 8.26
C ARG A 129 -21.82 -8.86 7.55
N ILE A 130 -20.69 -8.63 6.89
CA ILE A 130 -20.43 -7.43 6.11
C ILE A 130 -20.43 -7.84 4.64
N ARG A 131 -21.35 -7.28 3.87
CA ARG A 131 -21.45 -7.46 2.42
C ARG A 131 -21.15 -6.14 1.73
N GLU A 132 -20.06 -6.12 0.98
CA GLU A 132 -19.62 -4.96 0.21
C GLU A 132 -19.98 -5.20 -1.25
N LYS A 133 -20.93 -4.44 -1.78
CA LYS A 133 -21.28 -4.45 -3.19
C LYS A 133 -20.56 -3.31 -3.89
N TYR A 134 -19.72 -3.68 -4.83
CA TYR A 134 -18.94 -2.80 -5.67
C TYR A 134 -19.64 -2.63 -6.99
N VAL A 135 -19.99 -1.40 -7.34
CA VAL A 135 -20.39 -1.06 -8.70
C VAL A 135 -19.13 -0.60 -9.42
N LEU A 136 -18.58 -1.45 -10.27
CA LEU A 136 -17.42 -1.10 -11.07
C LEU A 136 -17.84 -0.09 -12.15
N PRO A 137 -16.96 0.84 -12.57
CA PRO A 137 -17.30 1.89 -13.54
C PRO A 137 -17.80 1.42 -14.92
N ASN A 138 -17.65 0.13 -15.25
CA ASN A 138 -18.19 -0.51 -16.45
C ASN A 138 -19.60 -1.11 -16.23
N GLY A 139 -20.24 -0.83 -15.09
CA GLY A 139 -21.53 -1.37 -14.69
C GLY A 139 -21.49 -2.82 -14.18
N ILE A 140 -20.30 -3.44 -14.09
CA ILE A 140 -20.17 -4.78 -13.51
C ILE A 140 -20.28 -4.67 -12.00
N GLU A 141 -21.29 -5.33 -11.45
CA GLU A 141 -21.44 -5.50 -10.01
C GLU A 141 -20.54 -6.64 -9.53
N SER A 142 -19.76 -6.38 -8.49
CA SER A 142 -19.03 -7.39 -7.74
C SER A 142 -19.50 -7.33 -6.29
N SER A 143 -19.51 -8.47 -5.61
CA SER A 143 -19.82 -8.49 -4.17
C SER A 143 -18.75 -9.24 -3.43
N TYR A 144 -18.45 -8.76 -2.23
CA TYR A 144 -17.53 -9.37 -1.31
C TYR A 144 -18.20 -9.50 0.04
N GLU A 145 -17.99 -10.62 0.72
CA GLU A 145 -18.66 -10.91 1.98
C GLU A 145 -17.68 -11.50 2.99
N GLU A 146 -17.74 -11.00 4.22
CA GLU A 146 -17.01 -11.53 5.37
C GLU A 146 -17.94 -11.65 6.58
N ILE A 147 -17.72 -12.70 7.36
CA ILE A 147 -18.49 -13.01 8.56
C ILE A 147 -17.56 -12.91 9.77
N TYR A 148 -17.94 -12.10 10.75
CA TYR A 148 -17.15 -11.82 11.95
C TYR A 148 -17.90 -12.26 13.21
N PRO A 149 -17.41 -13.27 13.96
CA PRO A 149 -18.00 -13.72 15.22
C PRO A 149 -17.65 -12.75 16.36
N ALA A 150 -18.13 -11.51 16.23
CA ALA A 150 -17.69 -10.37 17.01
C ALA A 150 -18.09 -10.44 18.49
N TYR A 151 -19.09 -11.23 18.86
CA TYR A 151 -19.69 -11.25 20.21
C TYR A 151 -19.49 -12.57 20.98
N VAL A 152 -18.60 -13.45 20.49
CA VAL A 152 -18.36 -14.79 21.08
C VAL A 152 -18.04 -14.78 22.56
N GLY A 153 -17.32 -13.76 23.05
CA GLY A 153 -16.85 -13.68 24.43
C GLY A 153 -17.93 -13.46 25.48
N GLY A 154 -19.17 -13.18 25.06
CA GLY A 154 -20.28 -12.84 25.95
C GLY A 154 -20.01 -11.56 26.74
N VAL A 155 -20.97 -10.65 26.81
CA VAL A 155 -20.85 -9.43 27.63
C VAL A 155 -19.91 -8.34 27.05
N ASP A 156 -19.90 -8.12 25.73
CA ASP A 156 -19.68 -6.75 25.23
C ASP A 156 -20.93 -5.96 25.63
N LYS A 157 -20.87 -5.41 26.85
CA LYS A 157 -21.90 -4.65 27.54
C LYS A 157 -22.58 -3.72 26.54
N ILE A 158 -23.87 -3.97 26.30
CA ILE A 158 -24.81 -3.04 25.66
C ILE A 158 -24.56 -1.68 26.31
N ALA A 159 -23.80 -0.83 25.61
CA ALA A 159 -23.41 0.46 26.14
C ALA A 159 -24.69 1.24 26.40
N PHE A 160 -24.64 2.11 27.42
CA PHE A 160 -25.75 2.75 28.14
C PHE A 160 -26.72 3.62 27.31
N LEU A 161 -26.74 3.47 25.98
CA LEU A 161 -27.57 4.15 25.00
C LEU A 161 -28.04 3.25 23.84
N GLY A 162 -27.92 1.92 23.93
CA GLY A 162 -28.54 0.97 22.97
C GLY A 162 -27.78 0.74 21.66
N ALA A 163 -26.63 1.38 21.45
CA ALA A 163 -25.76 1.13 20.29
C ALA A 163 -24.55 0.27 20.68
N VAL A 164 -24.29 -0.79 19.92
CA VAL A 164 -23.07 -1.58 19.98
C VAL A 164 -22.00 -0.89 19.13
N CYS A 165 -20.93 -0.45 19.78
CA CYS A 165 -19.80 0.21 19.13
C CYS A 165 -18.65 -0.79 18.95
N MET A 166 -18.19 -0.95 17.72
CA MET A 166 -17.13 -1.89 17.36
C MET A 166 -15.97 -1.17 16.67
N PRO A 167 -14.74 -1.24 17.21
CA PRO A 167 -13.57 -0.74 16.52
C PRO A 167 -13.40 -1.42 15.15
N ALA A 168 -13.27 -0.62 14.11
CA ALA A 168 -13.21 -1.07 12.72
C ALA A 168 -12.02 -0.45 12.00
N HIS A 169 -11.38 -1.24 11.14
CA HIS A 169 -10.28 -0.80 10.30
C HIS A 169 -10.74 -0.67 8.85
N PHE A 170 -10.40 0.46 8.24
CA PHE A 170 -10.65 0.66 6.82
C PHE A 170 -9.83 -0.33 5.99
N ARG A 171 -10.51 -1.00 5.07
CA ARG A 171 -9.87 -1.91 4.13
C ARG A 171 -8.95 -1.14 3.18
N SER A 172 -7.67 -1.53 3.13
CA SER A 172 -6.69 -1.01 2.18
C SER A 172 -6.00 -2.15 1.43
N GLY A 173 -6.13 -2.22 0.10
CA GLY A 173 -5.55 -3.31 -0.71
C GLY A 173 -6.24 -4.65 -0.51
N ASN A 174 -5.49 -5.77 -0.56
CA ASN A 174 -6.01 -7.13 -0.39
C ASN A 174 -6.17 -7.55 1.07
N ARG A 175 -6.32 -6.59 2.00
CA ARG A 175 -6.50 -6.92 3.42
C ARG A 175 -7.89 -7.54 3.60
N VAL A 176 -7.90 -8.78 4.04
CA VAL A 176 -9.08 -9.57 4.33
C VAL A 176 -9.00 -10.09 5.76
N LYS A 177 -10.11 -10.59 6.28
CA LYS A 177 -10.21 -11.27 7.56
C LYS A 177 -9.13 -12.36 7.67
N ASP A 178 -8.36 -12.32 8.76
CA ASP A 178 -7.42 -13.39 9.11
C ASP A 178 -8.19 -14.51 9.82
N GLU A 179 -8.60 -15.52 9.05
CA GLU A 179 -9.41 -16.63 9.56
C GLU A 179 -8.73 -17.40 10.69
N GLN A 180 -7.41 -17.57 10.65
CA GLN A 180 -6.69 -18.30 11.71
C GLN A 180 -6.69 -17.50 13.01
N ARG A 181 -6.42 -16.19 12.91
CA ARG A 181 -6.41 -15.31 14.09
C ARG A 181 -7.81 -15.16 14.69
N TRP A 182 -8.84 -15.09 13.86
CA TRP A 182 -10.23 -15.10 14.32
C TRP A 182 -10.63 -16.43 14.95
N GLN A 183 -10.22 -17.57 14.39
CA GLN A 183 -10.50 -18.88 14.99
C GLN A 183 -9.86 -19.02 16.37
N VAL A 184 -8.60 -18.59 16.54
CA VAL A 184 -7.91 -18.59 17.84
C VAL A 184 -8.66 -17.72 18.84
N TYR A 185 -9.13 -16.54 18.42
CA TYR A 185 -9.95 -15.67 19.28
C TYR A 185 -11.25 -16.34 19.71
N VAL A 186 -11.97 -16.99 18.79
CA VAL A 186 -13.21 -17.72 19.08
C VAL A 186 -12.97 -18.86 20.06
N ASP A 187 -11.96 -19.69 19.82
CA ASP A 187 -11.63 -20.85 20.64
C ASP A 187 -11.26 -20.48 22.08
N GLN A 188 -10.67 -19.29 22.27
CA GLN A 188 -10.26 -18.79 23.58
C GLN A 188 -11.39 -18.01 24.27
N ALA A 189 -12.06 -17.11 23.56
CA ALA A 189 -13.16 -16.30 24.09
C ALA A 189 -14.36 -17.14 24.51
N GLY A 190 -14.58 -18.30 23.87
CA GLY A 190 -15.63 -19.25 24.25
C GLY A 190 -15.34 -20.10 25.50
N ARG A 191 -14.11 -20.06 26.04
CA ARG A 191 -13.69 -20.90 27.19
C ARG A 191 -13.48 -20.13 28.49
N ASP A 192 -13.36 -18.81 28.42
CA ASP A 192 -12.90 -17.98 29.54
C ASP A 192 -13.95 -16.92 29.90
N SER A 193 -14.33 -16.82 31.18
CA SER A 193 -15.28 -15.80 31.66
C SER A 193 -14.70 -14.38 31.70
N ASP A 194 -13.41 -14.23 31.35
CA ASP A 194 -12.59 -13.02 31.39
C ASP A 194 -12.22 -12.52 29.97
N SER A 195 -13.17 -12.64 29.02
CA SER A 195 -13.02 -12.35 27.58
C SER A 195 -12.43 -10.97 27.24
N GLY A 196 -12.46 -10.00 28.16
CA GLY A 196 -11.87 -8.66 27.99
C GLY A 196 -10.33 -8.57 28.01
N LYS A 197 -9.61 -9.67 28.28
CA LYS A 197 -8.12 -9.69 28.32
C LYS A 197 -7.46 -10.13 27.01
N ILE A 198 -8.22 -10.68 26.06
CA ILE A 198 -7.70 -11.16 24.79
C ILE A 198 -7.93 -10.07 23.73
N PRO A 199 -6.88 -9.59 23.04
CA PRO A 199 -7.05 -8.55 22.03
C PRO A 199 -7.87 -9.07 20.84
N LYS A 200 -9.05 -8.48 20.64
CA LYS A 200 -9.94 -8.77 19.51
C LYS A 200 -9.19 -8.53 18.18
N PRO A 201 -9.18 -9.49 17.25
CA PRO A 201 -8.58 -9.29 15.93
C PRO A 201 -9.28 -8.16 15.15
N PRO A 202 -8.60 -7.53 14.19
CA PRO A 202 -9.17 -6.41 13.45
C PRO A 202 -10.37 -6.86 12.61
N LEU A 203 -11.44 -6.07 12.70
CA LEU A 203 -12.58 -6.10 11.77
C LEU A 203 -12.27 -5.18 10.60
N TRP A 204 -12.32 -5.71 9.38
CA TRP A 204 -12.08 -4.92 8.16
C TRP A 204 -13.41 -4.53 7.52
N ILE A 205 -13.53 -3.27 7.15
CA ILE A 205 -14.70 -2.73 6.45
C ILE A 205 -14.27 -1.68 5.44
N THR A 206 -14.87 -1.67 4.27
CA THR A 206 -14.71 -0.58 3.30
C THR A 206 -15.56 0.62 3.71
N ALA A 207 -15.07 1.85 3.56
CA ALA A 207 -15.88 3.04 3.82
C ALA A 207 -17.04 3.10 2.81
N PRO A 208 -18.30 3.24 3.27
CA PRO A 208 -19.44 3.34 2.36
C PRO A 208 -19.30 4.54 1.41
N ASP A 209 -19.61 4.33 0.14
CA ASP A 209 -19.50 5.35 -0.89
C ASP A 209 -20.73 5.27 -1.81
N PRO A 210 -21.59 6.31 -1.83
CA PRO A 210 -22.85 6.27 -2.58
C PRO A 210 -22.65 6.10 -4.09
N ASN A 211 -21.43 6.29 -4.61
CA ASN A 211 -21.12 6.17 -6.03
C ASN A 211 -20.28 4.94 -6.40
N ALA A 212 -19.82 4.14 -5.43
CA ALA A 212 -18.84 3.09 -5.70
C ALA A 212 -19.03 1.80 -4.88
N VAL A 213 -19.41 1.92 -3.61
CA VAL A 213 -19.49 0.78 -2.70
C VAL A 213 -20.69 0.94 -1.78
N GLU A 214 -21.71 0.11 -2.01
CA GLU A 214 -22.78 -0.10 -1.04
C GLU A 214 -22.29 -1.12 -0.01
N VAL A 215 -22.20 -0.72 1.25
CA VAL A 215 -21.82 -1.60 2.36
C VAL A 215 -23.08 -1.96 3.12
N LEU A 216 -23.43 -3.23 3.12
CA LEU A 216 -24.57 -3.80 3.81
C LEU A 216 -24.11 -4.60 5.02
N ILE A 217 -24.79 -4.43 6.14
CA ILE A 217 -24.52 -5.19 7.36
C ILE A 217 -25.78 -5.88 7.84
N SER A 218 -25.63 -7.14 8.21
CA SER A 218 -26.60 -7.91 8.99
C SER A 218 -25.92 -8.44 10.25
N VAL A 219 -26.73 -8.73 11.27
CA VAL A 219 -26.27 -9.35 12.51
C VAL A 219 -26.85 -10.76 12.59
N TYR A 220 -26.11 -11.68 13.21
CA TYR A 220 -26.55 -13.07 13.36
C TYR A 220 -26.27 -13.59 14.76
N ASP A 221 -27.10 -14.54 15.19
CA ASP A 221 -27.07 -15.13 16.51
C ASP A 221 -26.36 -16.50 16.57
N ARG A 222 -26.39 -17.15 17.73
CA ARG A 222 -25.80 -18.50 17.93
C ARG A 222 -26.63 -19.63 17.34
N GLN A 223 -27.92 -19.41 17.15
CA GLN A 223 -28.86 -20.37 16.56
C GLN A 223 -28.83 -20.33 15.02
N GLY A 224 -28.18 -19.31 14.45
CA GLY A 224 -28.05 -19.09 13.02
C GLY A 224 -29.15 -18.20 12.42
N HIS A 225 -29.99 -17.55 13.24
CA HIS A 225 -30.91 -16.53 12.73
C HIS A 225 -30.12 -15.26 12.38
N GLU A 226 -30.57 -14.58 11.33
CA GLU A 226 -29.87 -13.43 10.77
C GLU A 226 -30.85 -12.30 10.46
N SER A 227 -30.53 -11.09 10.88
CA SER A 227 -31.33 -9.91 10.60
C SER A 227 -31.33 -9.58 9.11
N SER A 228 -32.37 -8.88 8.63
CA SER A 228 -32.30 -8.24 7.32
C SER A 228 -31.18 -7.18 7.29
N ALA A 229 -30.45 -7.11 6.18
CA ALA A 229 -29.30 -6.24 6.06
C ALA A 229 -29.69 -4.75 5.95
N ILE A 230 -28.81 -3.87 6.42
CA ILE A 230 -28.95 -2.40 6.35
C ILE A 230 -27.72 -1.80 5.67
N ALA A 231 -27.96 -0.80 4.81
CA ALA A 231 -26.90 0.01 4.22
C ALA A 231 -26.25 0.92 5.26
N VAL A 232 -24.93 0.85 5.38
CA VAL A 232 -24.15 1.61 6.36
C VAL A 232 -23.90 3.02 5.84
N GLU A 233 -24.18 4.02 6.66
CA GLU A 233 -23.82 5.41 6.37
C GLU A 233 -22.48 5.78 7.03
N LEU A 234 -21.65 6.58 6.35
CA LEU A 234 -20.46 7.19 6.94
C LEU A 234 -20.81 8.52 7.62
N ARG A 235 -20.70 8.58 8.95
CA ARG A 235 -20.92 9.80 9.75
C ARG A 235 -19.58 10.40 10.18
N SER A 236 -19.23 11.55 9.60
CA SER A 236 -18.11 12.38 10.06
C SER A 236 -18.58 13.31 11.19
N GLY A 237 -17.77 13.50 12.23
CA GLY A 237 -18.16 14.27 13.43
C GLY A 237 -18.31 15.79 13.25
N GLU A 238 -18.25 16.31 12.02
CA GLU A 238 -18.51 17.73 11.72
C GLU A 238 -19.79 17.87 10.89
N PRO A 239 -20.66 18.85 11.21
CA PRO A 239 -21.82 19.13 10.38
C PRO A 239 -21.36 19.50 8.96
N LYS A 240 -21.72 18.66 7.98
CA LYS A 240 -21.49 18.90 6.56
C LYS A 240 -22.35 20.10 6.10
N THR A 241 -21.82 21.30 6.24
CA THR A 241 -22.35 22.50 5.57
C THR A 241 -21.43 23.05 4.48
N SER A 242 -20.30 22.39 4.15
CA SER A 242 -19.30 22.97 3.23
C SER A 242 -18.80 22.09 2.08
N THR A 243 -19.24 20.82 1.94
CA THR A 243 -18.67 19.89 0.93
C THR A 243 -18.81 20.42 -0.49
N GLY A 244 -20.00 20.87 -0.91
CA GLY A 244 -20.21 21.36 -2.27
C GLY A 244 -19.44 22.66 -2.64
N PHE A 245 -19.07 23.48 -1.65
CA PHE A 245 -18.29 24.71 -1.90
C PHE A 245 -16.79 24.41 -1.97
N SER A 246 -16.27 23.63 -1.01
CA SER A 246 -14.87 23.22 -0.99
C SER A 246 -14.52 22.34 -2.19
N GLU A 247 -15.42 21.43 -2.61
CA GLU A 247 -15.21 20.57 -3.78
C GLU A 247 -15.17 21.36 -5.09
N ARG A 248 -16.07 22.33 -5.26
CA ARG A 248 -16.04 23.23 -6.43
C ARG A 248 -14.82 24.14 -6.44
N GLN A 249 -14.38 24.59 -5.26
CA GLN A 249 -13.19 25.41 -5.14
C GLN A 249 -11.92 24.63 -5.46
N ALA A 250 -11.80 23.37 -5.01
CA ALA A 250 -10.68 22.50 -5.34
C ALA A 250 -10.62 22.17 -6.85
N LEU A 251 -11.77 21.88 -7.47
CA LEU A 251 -11.82 21.65 -8.92
C LEU A 251 -11.43 22.92 -9.70
N LYS A 252 -11.96 24.08 -9.28
CA LYS A 252 -11.59 25.37 -9.86
C LYS A 252 -10.11 25.70 -9.68
N LEU A 253 -9.51 25.40 -8.52
CA LEU A 253 -8.07 25.57 -8.29
C LEU A 253 -7.23 24.67 -9.20
N TYR A 254 -7.67 23.43 -9.45
CA TYR A 254 -7.01 22.55 -10.41
C TYR A 254 -7.13 23.07 -11.85
N GLU A 255 -8.31 23.56 -12.25
CA GLU A 255 -8.51 24.19 -13.57
C GLU A 255 -7.67 25.48 -13.72
N GLU A 256 -7.54 26.28 -12.66
CA GLU A 256 -6.80 27.55 -12.65
C GLU A 256 -5.28 27.36 -12.54
N HIS A 257 -4.79 26.32 -11.87
CA HIS A 257 -3.37 26.17 -11.53
C HIS A 257 -2.72 24.87 -12.00
N GLY A 258 -3.48 23.85 -12.40
CA GLY A 258 -2.95 22.54 -12.79
C GLY A 258 -1.92 22.65 -13.93
N ALA A 259 -2.23 23.44 -14.96
CA ALA A 259 -1.33 23.68 -16.08
C ALA A 259 -0.19 24.68 -15.74
N ASP A 260 -0.48 25.73 -14.97
CA ASP A 260 0.46 26.81 -14.66
C ASP A 260 1.55 26.38 -13.68
N VAL A 261 1.26 25.44 -12.77
CA VAL A 261 2.24 24.88 -11.83
C VAL A 261 3.31 24.09 -12.57
N ALA A 262 3.03 23.53 -13.75
CA ALA A 262 4.01 22.78 -14.54
C ALA A 262 5.05 23.65 -15.28
N ARG A 263 4.98 24.98 -15.12
CA ARG A 263 5.93 25.91 -15.70
C ARG A 263 6.34 26.97 -14.68
N TRP A 264 6.99 26.56 -13.60
CA TRP A 264 7.81 27.52 -12.86
C TRP A 264 9.07 27.82 -13.68
N PRO A 265 9.43 29.11 -13.87
CA PRO A 265 10.31 29.51 -14.95
C PRO A 265 11.72 28.92 -14.80
N ASP A 266 12.42 28.79 -15.94
CA ASP A 266 13.86 28.53 -16.09
C ASP A 266 14.73 29.65 -15.44
N GLU A 267 14.18 30.39 -14.48
CA GLU A 267 14.89 31.42 -13.76
C GLU A 267 16.05 30.78 -13.01
N PRO A 268 17.25 31.40 -13.06
CA PRO A 268 18.38 31.01 -12.24
C PRO A 268 18.06 31.39 -10.78
N ILE A 269 17.17 30.63 -10.16
CA ILE A 269 16.97 30.67 -8.71
C ILE A 269 18.29 30.21 -8.14
N THR A 270 18.97 31.07 -7.39
CA THR A 270 20.07 30.61 -6.53
C THR A 270 19.41 29.69 -5.50
N PRO A 271 19.50 28.36 -5.61
CA PRO A 271 18.61 27.49 -4.87
C PRO A 271 18.91 27.66 -3.39
N ARG A 272 17.90 28.06 -2.61
CA ARG A 272 17.95 28.07 -1.15
C ARG A 272 16.81 27.18 -0.67
N PRO A 273 17.10 25.98 -0.16
CA PRO A 273 18.42 25.38 0.06
C PRO A 273 19.14 24.97 -1.23
N ASP A 274 20.47 24.85 -1.15
CA ASP A 274 21.40 24.37 -2.18
C ASP A 274 21.45 22.83 -2.27
N ASN A 275 20.46 22.15 -1.70
CA ASN A 275 20.35 20.70 -1.66
C ASN A 275 18.91 20.29 -2.00
N ALA A 276 18.74 19.57 -3.12
CA ALA A 276 17.47 19.07 -3.60
C ALA A 276 16.71 18.22 -2.57
N ALA A 277 17.43 17.44 -1.76
CA ALA A 277 16.84 16.52 -0.78
C ALA A 277 15.92 17.25 0.21
N LEU A 278 16.31 18.45 0.65
CA LEU A 278 15.52 19.25 1.60
C LEU A 278 14.18 19.69 1.01
N LEU A 279 14.16 20.05 -0.27
CA LEU A 279 12.93 20.41 -0.96
C LEU A 279 12.04 19.19 -1.22
N TYR A 280 12.61 18.04 -1.57
CA TYR A 280 11.85 16.79 -1.68
C TYR A 280 11.25 16.35 -0.34
N TYR A 281 11.98 16.49 0.77
CA TYR A 281 11.42 16.22 2.10
C TYR A 281 10.24 17.13 2.41
N ARG A 282 10.35 18.44 2.11
CA ARG A 282 9.23 19.38 2.28
C ARG A 282 8.07 19.01 1.36
N ALA A 283 8.33 18.66 0.11
CA ALA A 283 7.30 18.23 -0.83
C ALA A 283 6.51 17.02 -0.29
N ALA A 284 7.22 16.01 0.21
CA ALA A 284 6.59 14.81 0.78
C ALA A 284 5.79 15.11 2.05
N LEU A 285 6.28 16.01 2.92
CA LEU A 285 5.56 16.44 4.13
C LEU A 285 4.32 17.29 3.82
N SER A 286 4.31 17.97 2.66
CA SER A 286 3.16 18.75 2.19
C SER A 286 2.08 17.90 1.50
N LEU A 287 2.27 16.59 1.33
CA LEU A 287 1.25 15.74 0.71
C LEU A 287 0.05 15.57 1.66
N PRO A 288 -1.18 15.87 1.22
CA PRO A 288 -2.37 15.60 2.00
C PRO A 288 -2.63 14.09 2.10
N THR A 289 -3.40 13.68 3.11
CA THR A 289 -3.86 12.30 3.21
C THR A 289 -4.79 11.97 2.05
N VAL A 290 -4.50 10.87 1.34
CA VAL A 290 -5.29 10.40 0.21
C VAL A 290 -6.16 9.21 0.61
N ASP A 291 -7.43 9.22 0.20
CA ASP A 291 -8.34 8.11 0.45
C ASP A 291 -7.98 6.87 -0.40
N PRO A 292 -8.28 5.64 0.06
CA PRO A 292 -7.91 4.41 -0.66
C PRO A 292 -8.50 4.31 -2.07
N CYS A 293 -9.68 4.89 -2.35
CA CYS A 293 -10.30 4.86 -3.66
C CYS A 293 -9.51 5.72 -4.65
N THR A 294 -9.13 6.94 -4.25
CA THR A 294 -8.28 7.82 -5.06
C THR A 294 -6.92 7.17 -5.32
N VAL A 295 -6.30 6.52 -4.34
CA VAL A 295 -5.07 5.72 -4.56
C VAL A 295 -5.29 4.63 -5.60
N ARG A 296 -6.39 3.88 -5.48
CA ARG A 296 -6.71 2.79 -6.40
C ARG A 296 -6.94 3.31 -7.82
N ILE A 297 -7.59 4.46 -7.99
CA ILE A 297 -7.78 5.09 -9.31
C ILE A 297 -6.42 5.48 -9.89
N MET A 298 -5.57 6.17 -9.11
CA MET A 298 -4.21 6.52 -9.54
C MET A 298 -3.38 5.29 -9.97
N ASP A 299 -3.48 4.18 -9.24
CA ASP A 299 -2.80 2.93 -9.59
C ASP A 299 -3.43 2.23 -10.82
N LEU A 300 -4.72 2.43 -11.09
CA LEU A 300 -5.41 1.88 -12.27
C LEU A 300 -5.24 2.73 -13.54
N MET A 301 -4.82 3.99 -13.43
CA MET A 301 -4.49 4.83 -14.59
C MET A 301 -3.39 4.22 -15.46
N TRP A 302 -2.65 3.22 -14.95
CA TRP A 302 -1.69 2.41 -15.70
C TRP A 302 -2.31 1.43 -16.70
N SER A 303 -3.62 1.22 -16.62
CA SER A 303 -4.40 0.30 -17.46
C SER A 303 -5.44 1.07 -18.25
N GLU A 304 -5.05 2.23 -18.79
CA GLU A 304 -5.86 3.12 -19.65
C GLU A 304 -7.06 3.78 -18.98
N ARG A 305 -7.23 3.62 -17.66
CA ARG A 305 -8.29 4.32 -16.93
C ARG A 305 -8.01 5.82 -16.88
N GLU A 306 -9.02 6.62 -17.23
CA GLU A 306 -8.96 8.08 -17.09
C GLU A 306 -9.14 8.52 -15.63
N PRO A 307 -8.54 9.66 -15.24
CA PRO A 307 -8.75 10.26 -13.93
C PRO A 307 -10.18 10.80 -13.79
N ASP A 308 -10.72 10.71 -12.57
CA ASP A 308 -11.99 11.32 -12.22
C ASP A 308 -11.80 12.60 -11.38
N ASP A 309 -12.91 13.20 -10.96
CA ASP A 309 -12.92 14.43 -10.16
C ASP A 309 -12.30 14.23 -8.76
N ARG A 310 -12.15 13.00 -8.27
CA ARG A 310 -11.46 12.74 -7.00
C ARG A 310 -9.96 12.93 -7.17
N VAL A 311 -9.42 12.35 -8.24
CA VAL A 311 -8.00 12.54 -8.59
C VAL A 311 -7.71 14.01 -8.83
N ARG A 312 -8.54 14.72 -9.61
CA ARG A 312 -8.35 16.17 -9.86
C ARG A 312 -8.37 16.99 -8.56
N ARG A 313 -9.32 16.73 -7.66
CA ARG A 313 -9.37 17.40 -6.34
C ARG A 313 -8.14 17.12 -5.49
N TYR A 314 -7.74 15.85 -5.35
CA TYR A 314 -6.54 15.48 -4.61
C TYR A 314 -5.29 16.17 -5.17
N LEU A 315 -5.17 16.23 -6.51
CA LEU A 315 -4.07 16.93 -7.17
C LEU A 315 -4.09 18.45 -6.95
N ALA A 316 -5.27 19.05 -6.83
CA ALA A 316 -5.42 20.46 -6.44
C ALA A 316 -4.79 20.74 -5.06
N ASP A 317 -5.04 19.85 -4.10
CA ASP A 317 -4.47 19.95 -2.76
C ASP A 317 -2.96 19.63 -2.73
N CYS A 318 -2.41 19.03 -3.80
CA CYS A 318 -0.99 18.71 -3.95
C CYS A 318 -0.16 19.80 -4.65
N VAL A 319 -0.74 20.96 -4.99
CA VAL A 319 -0.06 22.01 -5.76
C VAL A 319 1.29 22.42 -5.16
N GLU A 320 1.37 22.63 -3.85
CA GLU A 320 2.64 22.99 -3.19
C GLU A 320 3.66 21.85 -3.22
N ALA A 321 3.22 20.61 -3.06
CA ALA A 321 4.12 19.45 -3.17
C ALA A 321 4.70 19.34 -4.59
N THR A 322 3.88 19.59 -5.62
CA THR A 322 4.31 19.60 -7.03
C THR A 322 5.37 20.69 -7.28
N LYS A 323 5.11 21.93 -6.84
CA LYS A 323 6.07 23.05 -6.97
C LYS A 323 7.41 22.74 -6.31
N LEU A 324 7.38 22.26 -5.07
CA LEU A 324 8.59 21.92 -4.32
C LEU A 324 9.39 20.81 -4.99
N ALA A 325 8.72 19.78 -5.53
CA ALA A 325 9.37 18.69 -6.24
C ALA A 325 10.01 19.14 -7.56
N GLN A 326 9.35 20.02 -8.31
CA GLN A 326 9.90 20.58 -9.56
C GLN A 326 11.13 21.43 -9.29
N LEU A 327 11.06 22.34 -8.30
CA LEU A 327 12.21 23.15 -7.87
C LEU A 327 13.38 22.26 -7.41
N ALA A 328 13.11 21.24 -6.61
CA ALA A 328 14.12 20.27 -6.19
C ALA A 328 14.78 19.57 -7.38
N SER A 329 14.00 19.23 -8.41
CA SER A 329 14.49 18.51 -9.58
C SER A 329 15.45 19.32 -10.46
N GLN A 330 15.47 20.65 -10.30
CA GLN A 330 16.36 21.56 -11.03
C GLN A 330 17.71 21.75 -10.33
N ILE A 331 17.84 21.37 -9.06
CA ILE A 331 19.08 21.51 -8.28
C ILE A 331 19.98 20.30 -8.55
N PRO A 332 21.19 20.46 -9.12
CA PRO A 332 22.07 19.33 -9.41
C PRO A 332 22.53 18.56 -8.16
N GLU A 333 22.74 19.27 -7.05
CA GLU A 333 23.19 18.72 -5.79
C GLU A 333 22.03 18.12 -4.98
N CYS A 334 22.11 16.82 -4.70
CA CYS A 334 21.18 16.12 -3.82
C CYS A 334 21.94 15.25 -2.82
N ASP A 335 22.01 15.69 -1.56
CA ASP A 335 22.52 14.89 -0.45
C ASP A 335 21.40 14.58 0.53
N TRP A 336 21.02 13.30 0.57
CA TRP A 336 19.94 12.85 1.43
C TRP A 336 20.31 12.79 2.92
N GLY A 337 21.60 12.84 3.30
CA GLY A 337 22.07 12.87 4.69
C GLY A 337 21.63 11.69 5.56
N LEU A 338 20.37 11.68 5.99
CA LEU A 338 19.67 10.72 6.86
C LEU A 338 19.66 9.28 6.33
N ILE A 339 19.78 9.11 5.01
CA ILE A 339 19.74 7.78 4.34
C ILE A 339 21.00 6.95 4.60
N ARG A 340 22.08 7.59 5.05
CA ARG A 340 23.37 6.95 5.33
C ARG A 340 23.47 6.36 6.75
N ASP A 341 22.42 6.44 7.55
CA ASP A 341 22.36 5.72 8.83
C ASP A 341 22.11 4.22 8.57
N PRO A 342 22.95 3.30 9.05
CA PRO A 342 22.72 1.87 8.83
C PRO A 342 21.45 1.31 9.50
N LEU A 343 20.81 2.07 10.41
CA LEU A 343 19.48 1.80 10.97
C LEU A 343 18.34 2.27 10.04
N TRP A 344 18.63 2.98 8.95
CA TRP A 344 17.66 3.60 8.05
C TRP A 344 17.06 2.63 7.03
N GLU A 345 17.81 1.62 6.60
CA GLU A 345 17.52 0.83 5.39
C GLU A 345 16.69 -0.45 5.61
N HIS A 346 16.34 -0.82 6.84
CA HIS A 346 15.58 -2.07 7.13
C HIS A 346 14.06 -1.92 7.15
N ALA A 347 13.51 -0.71 7.03
CA ALA A 347 12.08 -0.49 7.10
C ALA A 347 11.48 -0.19 5.72
N PRO A 348 10.69 -1.09 5.11
CA PRO A 348 10.01 -0.84 3.82
C PRO A 348 9.08 0.40 3.84
N GLY A 349 8.67 0.84 5.03
CA GLY A 349 7.91 2.09 5.24
C GLY A 349 8.72 3.38 5.06
N ARG A 350 10.06 3.33 4.94
CA ARG A 350 10.91 4.52 4.85
C ARG A 350 11.22 4.97 3.41
N ALA A 351 11.03 4.10 2.42
CA ALA A 351 10.97 4.46 0.99
C ALA A 351 9.61 5.08 0.59
N ARG A 352 8.66 5.10 1.53
CA ARG A 352 7.29 5.55 1.32
C ARG A 352 7.22 6.99 0.77
N PRO A 353 7.99 7.98 1.26
CA PRO A 353 7.94 9.34 0.72
C PRO A 353 8.27 9.42 -0.78
N PHE A 354 9.28 8.68 -1.25
CA PHE A 354 9.65 8.65 -2.68
C PHE A 354 8.56 8.02 -3.53
N ARG A 355 7.95 6.93 -3.04
CA ARG A 355 6.87 6.24 -3.74
C ARG A 355 5.59 7.07 -3.78
N GLU A 356 5.27 7.79 -2.71
CA GLU A 356 4.08 8.65 -2.65
C GLU A 356 4.25 9.88 -3.53
N LEU A 357 5.41 10.55 -3.47
CA LEU A 357 5.69 11.71 -4.31
C LEU A 357 5.72 11.34 -5.80
N SER A 358 6.38 10.24 -6.17
CA SER A 358 6.39 9.76 -7.56
C SER A 358 5.01 9.30 -8.04
N ARG A 359 4.22 8.61 -7.20
CA ARG A 359 2.83 8.24 -7.54
C ARG A 359 1.99 9.50 -7.81
N MET A 360 2.07 10.50 -6.93
CA MET A 360 1.34 11.76 -7.08
C MET A 360 1.73 12.48 -8.39
N LEU A 361 3.03 12.66 -8.65
CA LEU A 361 3.51 13.36 -9.85
C LEU A 361 3.16 12.62 -11.15
N VAL A 362 3.22 11.27 -11.16
CA VAL A 362 2.83 10.48 -12.34
C VAL A 362 1.31 10.52 -12.56
N ALA A 363 0.51 10.49 -11.48
CA ALA A 363 -0.92 10.71 -11.59
C ALA A 363 -1.21 12.11 -12.15
N SER A 364 -0.53 13.14 -11.65
CA SER A 364 -0.62 14.51 -12.16
C SER A 364 -0.28 14.59 -13.65
N ALA A 365 0.84 14.00 -14.08
CA ALA A 365 1.25 13.99 -15.48
C ALA A 365 0.16 13.40 -16.40
N ARG A 366 -0.43 12.27 -16.00
CA ARG A 366 -1.49 11.64 -16.78
C ARG A 366 -2.78 12.44 -16.79
N THR A 367 -3.16 13.04 -15.66
CA THR A 367 -4.36 13.86 -15.59
C THR A 367 -4.23 15.08 -16.48
N LEU A 368 -3.08 15.76 -16.43
CA LEU A 368 -2.77 16.86 -17.33
C LEU A 368 -2.84 16.45 -18.80
N ALA A 369 -2.37 15.26 -19.17
CA ALA A 369 -2.43 14.79 -20.54
C ALA A 369 -3.86 14.47 -21.01
N VAL A 370 -4.73 13.95 -20.13
CA VAL A 370 -6.16 13.76 -20.43
C VAL A 370 -6.86 15.10 -20.60
N ASP A 371 -6.47 16.10 -19.80
CA ASP A 371 -7.01 17.46 -19.87
C ASP A 371 -6.39 18.31 -21.01
N GLY A 372 -5.51 17.72 -21.85
CA GLY A 372 -4.91 18.37 -23.02
C GLY A 372 -3.65 19.21 -22.72
N HIS A 373 -3.16 19.23 -21.48
CA HIS A 373 -1.97 19.96 -21.06
C HIS A 373 -0.69 19.11 -21.24
N TYR A 374 -0.36 18.75 -22.50
CA TYR A 374 0.73 17.80 -22.80
C TYR A 374 2.12 18.26 -22.38
N ARG A 375 2.45 19.55 -22.56
CA ARG A 375 3.75 20.08 -22.11
C ARG A 375 3.92 19.93 -20.60
N ALA A 376 2.90 20.33 -19.84
CA ALA A 376 2.86 20.22 -18.39
C ALA A 376 2.99 18.76 -17.92
N ALA A 377 2.28 17.85 -18.60
CA ALA A 377 2.35 16.42 -18.35
C ALA A 377 3.78 15.87 -18.53
N LEU A 378 4.44 16.23 -19.63
CA LEU A 378 5.82 15.81 -19.92
C LEU A 378 6.84 16.38 -18.93
N GLU A 379 6.69 17.65 -18.52
CA GLU A 379 7.54 18.25 -17.47
C GLU A 379 7.42 17.51 -16.13
N ASN A 380 6.20 17.11 -15.73
CA ASN A 380 6.01 16.30 -14.53
C ASN A 380 6.65 14.92 -14.68
N GLY A 381 6.55 14.29 -15.85
CA GLY A 381 7.30 13.06 -16.16
C GLY A 381 8.81 13.23 -16.01
N LEU A 382 9.37 14.30 -16.59
CA LEU A 382 10.80 14.62 -16.48
C LEU A 382 11.24 14.96 -15.05
N THR A 383 10.38 15.62 -14.28
CA THR A 383 10.60 15.89 -12.84
C THR A 383 10.75 14.59 -12.06
N VAL A 384 9.88 13.61 -12.29
CA VAL A 384 9.99 12.27 -11.67
C VAL A 384 11.26 11.56 -12.11
N ARG A 385 11.65 11.72 -13.38
CA ARG A 385 12.90 11.16 -13.92
C ARG A 385 14.15 11.75 -13.25
N ARG A 386 14.18 13.08 -13.03
CA ARG A 386 15.24 13.78 -12.28
C ARG A 386 15.25 13.38 -10.81
N LEU A 387 14.07 13.21 -10.18
CA LEU A 387 13.94 12.66 -8.83
C LEU A 387 14.56 11.26 -8.74
N ALA A 388 14.32 10.37 -9.71
CA ALA A 388 14.98 9.07 -9.74
C ALA A 388 16.51 9.21 -9.78
N GLY A 389 17.03 10.10 -10.64
CA GLY A 389 18.45 10.44 -10.67
C GLY A 389 19.00 10.89 -9.31
N HIS A 390 18.24 11.74 -8.59
CA HIS A 390 18.60 12.23 -7.25
C HIS A 390 18.51 11.16 -6.16
N ILE A 391 17.56 10.21 -6.22
CA ILE A 391 17.53 9.04 -5.33
C ILE A 391 18.81 8.22 -5.54
N GLY A 392 19.21 8.07 -6.80
CA GLY A 392 20.50 7.50 -7.20
C GLY A 392 20.65 6.01 -6.91
N ASP A 393 21.90 5.57 -6.86
CA ASP A 393 22.34 4.19 -6.73
C ASP A 393 23.36 4.03 -5.59
N ASP A 394 23.27 4.86 -4.55
CA ASP A 394 24.24 4.84 -3.45
C ASP A 394 24.27 3.48 -2.72
N THR A 395 23.14 2.76 -2.66
CA THR A 395 23.08 1.35 -2.26
C THR A 395 22.16 0.59 -3.23
N TYR A 396 22.25 -0.75 -3.24
CA TYR A 396 21.37 -1.58 -4.08
C TYR A 396 19.87 -1.31 -3.84
N LEU A 397 19.47 -1.11 -2.58
CA LEU A 397 18.07 -0.80 -2.25
C LEU A 397 17.63 0.55 -2.83
N LEU A 398 18.48 1.58 -2.72
CA LEU A 398 18.20 2.89 -3.32
C LEU A 398 18.13 2.80 -4.84
N TYR A 399 19.04 2.03 -5.47
CA TYR A 399 18.96 1.75 -6.90
C TYR A 399 17.61 1.12 -7.28
N CYS A 400 17.12 0.13 -6.52
CA CYS A 400 15.81 -0.47 -6.80
C CYS A 400 14.65 0.53 -6.67
N ILE A 401 14.69 1.43 -5.68
CA ILE A 401 13.68 2.47 -5.50
C ILE A 401 13.76 3.48 -6.63
N SER A 402 14.96 3.97 -6.93
CA SER A 402 15.26 4.90 -8.02
C SER A 402 14.75 4.36 -9.35
N ARG A 403 15.03 3.10 -9.66
CA ARG A 403 14.56 2.41 -10.87
C ARG A 403 13.05 2.27 -10.93
N ASP A 404 12.37 1.93 -9.83
CA ASP A 404 10.89 1.89 -9.83
C ASP A 404 10.30 3.27 -10.14
N VAL A 405 10.91 4.34 -9.62
CA VAL A 405 10.50 5.73 -9.90
C VAL A 405 10.74 6.11 -11.35
N ASP A 406 11.93 5.81 -11.91
CA ASP A 406 12.27 6.10 -13.31
C ASP A 406 11.41 5.32 -14.30
N TYR A 407 11.19 4.02 -14.02
CA TYR A 407 10.29 3.17 -14.80
C TYR A 407 8.89 3.80 -14.91
N ARG A 408 8.36 4.31 -13.78
CA ARG A 408 7.07 4.99 -13.76
C ARG A 408 7.12 6.30 -14.55
N ALA A 409 8.19 7.08 -14.42
CA ALA A 409 8.36 8.31 -15.20
C ALA A 409 8.34 8.03 -16.71
N MET A 410 9.17 7.09 -17.17
CA MET A 410 9.33 6.76 -18.59
C MET A 410 8.06 6.19 -19.20
N ARG A 411 7.38 5.30 -18.50
CA ARG A 411 6.11 4.77 -18.99
C ARG A 411 5.01 5.86 -19.01
N GLY A 412 5.00 6.76 -18.02
CA GLY A 412 4.14 7.95 -18.06
C GLY A 412 4.44 8.85 -19.28
N ILE A 413 5.70 9.15 -19.57
CA ILE A 413 6.11 9.94 -20.74
C ILE A 413 5.66 9.27 -22.04
N LEU A 414 5.84 7.95 -22.17
CA LEU A 414 5.37 7.19 -23.34
C LEU A 414 3.86 7.25 -23.49
N ASP A 415 3.09 7.12 -22.40
CA ASP A 415 1.63 7.22 -22.43
C ASP A 415 1.16 8.62 -22.87
N VAL A 416 1.85 9.67 -22.44
CA VAL A 416 1.57 11.06 -22.87
C VAL A 416 1.92 11.23 -24.35
N LEU A 417 3.10 10.76 -24.77
CA LEU A 417 3.58 10.81 -26.14
C LEU A 417 2.65 10.03 -27.09
N ALA A 418 2.06 8.93 -26.63
CA ALA A 418 1.11 8.12 -27.39
C ALA A 418 -0.20 8.86 -27.71
N LYS A 419 -0.62 9.77 -26.83
CA LYS A 419 -1.92 10.47 -26.92
C LYS A 419 -1.81 11.89 -27.45
N MET A 420 -0.67 12.55 -27.26
CA MET A 420 -0.51 13.96 -27.64
C MET A 420 -0.58 14.16 -29.17
N PRO A 421 -1.21 15.24 -29.66
CA PRO A 421 -1.19 15.61 -31.07
C PRO A 421 0.24 15.92 -31.54
N SER A 422 0.46 15.91 -32.85
CA SER A 422 1.77 16.23 -33.40
C SER A 422 2.05 17.72 -33.34
N GLU A 423 3.02 18.07 -32.51
CA GLU A 423 3.51 19.43 -32.33
C GLU A 423 5.05 19.42 -32.47
N PRO A 424 5.61 19.80 -33.64
CA PRO A 424 7.03 19.64 -33.93
C PRO A 424 7.96 20.28 -32.89
N GLY A 425 7.60 21.46 -32.37
CA GLY A 425 8.36 22.15 -31.33
C GLY A 425 8.35 21.42 -29.99
N LEU A 426 7.22 20.82 -29.60
CA LEU A 426 7.10 20.06 -28.36
C LEU A 426 7.85 18.72 -28.45
N LEU A 427 7.78 18.05 -29.61
CA LEU A 427 8.52 16.82 -29.88
C LEU A 427 10.03 17.04 -29.85
N ALA A 428 10.53 18.10 -30.50
CA ALA A 428 11.94 18.45 -30.50
C ALA A 428 12.45 18.77 -29.07
N TRP A 429 11.68 19.56 -28.31
CA TRP A 429 12.00 19.84 -26.92
C TRP A 429 12.06 18.58 -26.07
N LEU A 430 11.08 17.67 -26.19
CA LEU A 430 11.03 16.46 -25.39
C LEU A 430 12.24 15.57 -25.68
N ARG A 431 12.62 15.42 -26.95
CA ARG A 431 13.84 14.70 -27.35
C ARG A 431 15.07 15.26 -26.64
N ASP A 432 15.26 16.58 -26.70
CA ASP A 432 16.43 17.23 -26.11
C ASP A 432 16.46 17.07 -24.58
N GLN A 433 15.30 17.13 -23.91
CA GLN A 433 15.19 16.84 -22.48
C GLN A 433 15.47 15.38 -22.13
N LEU A 434 14.96 14.43 -22.91
CA LEU A 434 15.20 13.00 -22.69
C LEU A 434 16.67 12.61 -22.84
N LEU A 435 17.42 13.35 -23.68
CA LEU A 435 18.87 13.20 -23.85
C LEU A 435 19.67 13.90 -22.73
N ALA A 436 19.17 15.03 -22.22
CA ALA A 436 19.81 15.76 -21.13
C ALA A 436 19.62 15.09 -19.76
N VAL A 437 18.43 14.55 -19.49
CA VAL A 437 18.08 13.90 -18.22
C VAL A 437 18.42 12.42 -18.27
N LYS A 438 19.56 12.04 -17.68
CA LYS A 438 20.11 10.67 -17.76
C LYS A 438 19.36 9.59 -16.95
N GLY A 439 18.37 9.96 -16.12
CA GLY A 439 17.63 9.02 -15.28
C GLY A 439 18.50 8.41 -14.17
N VAL A 440 18.33 7.11 -13.89
CA VAL A 440 19.04 6.39 -12.82
C VAL A 440 20.53 6.24 -13.15
N PRO A 441 21.46 6.60 -12.25
CA PRO A 441 22.86 6.25 -12.40
C PRO A 441 23.06 4.73 -12.34
N HIS A 442 23.93 4.20 -13.20
CA HIS A 442 24.19 2.75 -13.24
C HIS A 442 25.65 2.45 -12.83
N ARG A 443 25.91 2.33 -11.52
CA ARG A 443 27.24 1.98 -10.98
C ARG A 443 27.15 0.72 -10.11
N PRO A 444 26.93 -0.47 -10.72
CA PRO A 444 26.74 -1.72 -9.97
C PRO A 444 27.89 -2.03 -9.01
N GLU A 445 29.13 -1.75 -9.41
CA GLU A 445 30.30 -1.95 -8.55
C GLU A 445 30.21 -1.12 -7.25
N VAL A 446 29.81 0.15 -7.36
CA VAL A 446 29.70 1.07 -6.23
C VAL A 446 28.51 0.71 -5.34
N SER A 447 27.33 0.54 -5.94
CA SER A 447 26.08 0.32 -5.22
C SER A 447 26.09 -1.00 -4.45
N LEU A 448 26.62 -2.06 -5.04
CA LEU A 448 26.73 -3.38 -4.44
C LEU A 448 27.91 -3.50 -3.47
N ALA A 449 29.05 -2.83 -3.72
CA ALA A 449 30.14 -2.78 -2.74
C ALA A 449 29.72 -2.08 -1.45
N LYS A 450 29.01 -0.94 -1.56
CA LYS A 450 28.45 -0.23 -0.39
C LYS A 450 27.42 -1.08 0.34
N TRP A 451 26.56 -1.81 -0.38
CA TRP A 451 25.62 -2.75 0.22
C TRP A 451 26.32 -3.86 1.00
N ARG A 452 27.32 -4.52 0.40
CA ARG A 452 28.16 -5.51 1.09
C ARG A 452 28.80 -4.93 2.35
N ASP A 453 29.45 -3.77 2.23
CA ASP A 453 30.16 -3.17 3.37
C ASP A 453 29.21 -2.83 4.52
N ARG A 454 27.97 -2.46 4.20
CA ARG A 454 26.89 -2.34 5.19
C ARG A 454 26.55 -3.70 5.84
N GLU A 455 26.32 -4.75 5.07
CA GLU A 455 26.00 -6.07 5.62
C GLU A 455 27.10 -6.57 6.57
N LEU A 456 28.37 -6.36 6.21
CA LEU A 456 29.51 -6.67 7.07
C LEU A 456 29.55 -5.82 8.34
N LEU A 457 29.14 -4.54 8.25
CA LEU A 457 29.04 -3.66 9.42
C LEU A 457 27.90 -4.12 10.37
N GLU A 458 26.80 -4.64 9.85
CA GLU A 458 25.70 -5.17 10.67
C GLU A 458 26.14 -6.36 11.52
N TRP A 459 26.93 -7.27 10.96
CA TRP A 459 27.54 -8.36 11.72
C TRP A 459 28.39 -7.86 12.89
N ARG A 460 29.13 -6.76 12.70
CA ARG A 460 29.94 -6.15 13.77
C ARG A 460 29.09 -5.50 14.85
N ARG A 461 27.93 -4.94 14.50
CA ARG A 461 27.01 -4.28 15.45
C ARG A 461 26.24 -5.26 16.32
N HIS A 462 25.89 -6.42 15.75
CA HIS A 462 25.15 -7.48 16.43
C HIS A 462 26.05 -8.66 16.82
N ASN A 463 27.35 -8.38 16.99
CA ASN A 463 28.33 -9.39 17.36
C ASN A 463 28.06 -9.87 18.79
N GLY A 464 27.99 -11.18 19.00
CA GLY A 464 27.90 -11.75 20.33
C GLY A 464 29.27 -12.01 20.97
N ASP A 465 29.26 -12.39 22.24
CA ASP A 465 30.49 -12.63 23.01
C ASP A 465 30.92 -14.10 23.06
N ARG A 466 30.07 -15.03 22.59
CA ARG A 466 30.34 -16.48 22.65
C ARG A 466 31.28 -16.89 21.51
N SER A 467 32.45 -17.41 21.85
CA SER A 467 33.30 -18.12 20.89
C SER A 467 32.61 -19.38 20.37
N PHE A 468 32.81 -19.71 19.09
CA PHE A 468 32.29 -20.94 18.53
C PHE A 468 32.88 -22.18 19.22
N ASP A 469 32.02 -23.14 19.57
CA ASP A 469 32.38 -24.45 20.07
C ASP A 469 31.55 -25.51 19.33
N ARG A 470 32.23 -26.50 18.75
CA ARG A 470 31.59 -27.51 17.89
C ARG A 470 30.61 -28.38 18.65
N THR A 471 30.98 -28.83 19.85
CA THR A 471 30.13 -29.73 20.66
C THR A 471 28.84 -29.03 21.03
N TRP A 472 28.93 -27.82 21.58
CA TRP A 472 27.78 -26.98 21.88
C TRP A 472 26.91 -26.74 20.63
N ALA A 473 27.54 -26.47 19.48
CA ALA A 473 26.83 -26.23 18.23
C ALA A 473 26.03 -27.45 17.78
N LEU A 474 26.62 -28.65 17.80
CA LEU A 474 25.92 -29.89 17.45
C LEU A 474 24.80 -30.23 18.45
N ASP A 475 24.93 -29.84 19.72
CA ASP A 475 23.89 -30.01 20.74
C ASP A 475 22.69 -29.06 20.54
N GLN A 476 22.84 -27.97 19.78
CA GLN A 476 21.71 -27.09 19.44
C GLN A 476 20.81 -27.64 18.33
N LEU A 477 21.22 -28.75 17.69
CA LEU A 477 20.54 -29.33 16.53
C LEU A 477 19.66 -30.51 16.94
N THR A 478 18.64 -30.80 16.13
CA THR A 478 17.96 -32.10 16.24
C THR A 478 18.93 -33.24 15.90
N GLU A 479 18.65 -34.46 16.36
CA GLU A 479 19.50 -35.62 16.08
C GLU A 479 19.73 -35.84 14.57
N GLN A 480 18.70 -35.58 13.76
CA GLN A 480 18.76 -35.68 12.31
C GLN A 480 19.63 -34.59 11.67
N GLU A 481 19.48 -33.33 12.11
CA GLU A 481 20.32 -32.22 11.65
C GLU A 481 21.79 -32.43 12.06
N SER A 482 22.03 -32.85 13.30
CA SER A 482 23.37 -33.10 13.82
C SER A 482 24.10 -34.17 12.99
N LYS A 483 23.45 -35.31 12.68
CA LYS A 483 24.01 -36.32 11.78
C LYS A 483 24.32 -35.80 10.38
N LYS A 484 23.45 -34.93 9.82
CA LYS A 484 23.64 -34.36 8.48
C LYS A 484 24.78 -33.35 8.43
N LEU A 485 24.99 -32.59 9.50
CA LEU A 485 25.95 -31.48 9.56
C LEU A 485 27.27 -31.88 10.25
N ALA A 486 27.37 -33.11 10.76
CA ALA A 486 28.55 -33.64 11.47
C ALA A 486 29.83 -33.66 10.63
N ASP A 487 29.72 -33.70 9.29
CA ASP A 487 30.87 -33.71 8.38
C ASP A 487 31.34 -32.30 7.98
N LEU A 488 30.60 -31.25 8.35
CA LEU A 488 31.01 -29.87 8.06
C LEU A 488 32.23 -29.47 8.90
N THR A 489 33.09 -28.65 8.30
CA THR A 489 34.16 -27.98 9.04
C THR A 489 33.59 -27.03 10.10
N ASP A 490 34.37 -26.70 11.12
CA ASP A 490 33.95 -25.74 12.16
C ASP A 490 33.55 -24.38 11.58
N ALA A 491 34.26 -23.91 10.54
CA ALA A 491 33.94 -22.67 9.85
C ALA A 491 32.58 -22.75 9.13
N GLN A 492 32.30 -23.85 8.43
CA GLN A 492 31.02 -24.06 7.74
C GLN A 492 29.86 -24.20 8.73
N LEU A 493 30.08 -24.92 9.83
CA LEU A 493 29.08 -25.07 10.89
C LEU A 493 28.80 -23.72 11.57
N LEU A 494 29.84 -22.90 11.83
CA LEU A 494 29.66 -21.53 12.31
C LEU A 494 28.87 -20.67 11.32
N VAL A 495 29.20 -20.70 10.03
CA VAL A 495 28.45 -19.97 8.99
C VAL A 495 26.99 -20.40 8.97
N TYR A 496 26.70 -21.70 9.04
CA TYR A 496 25.33 -22.22 9.15
C TYR A 496 24.56 -21.60 10.32
N PHE A 497 25.16 -21.57 11.53
CA PHE A 497 24.52 -20.99 12.71
C PHE A 497 24.31 -19.48 12.59
N LEU A 498 25.30 -18.75 12.06
CA LEU A 498 25.20 -17.31 11.83
C LEU A 498 24.12 -16.99 10.80
N SER A 499 24.08 -17.69 9.67
CA SER A 499 23.01 -17.53 8.67
C SER A 499 21.62 -17.79 9.29
N ARG A 500 21.50 -18.77 10.20
CA ARG A 500 20.25 -19.06 10.93
C ARG A 500 19.86 -17.96 11.94
N GLN A 501 20.83 -17.35 12.65
CA GLN A 501 20.58 -16.18 13.51
C GLN A 501 20.03 -15.00 12.71
N ARG A 502 20.64 -14.73 11.55
CA ARG A 502 20.22 -13.65 10.66
C ARG A 502 18.78 -13.83 10.15
N ILE A 503 18.43 -15.05 9.72
CA ILE A 503 17.06 -15.36 9.26
C ILE A 503 16.02 -15.14 10.36
N ARG A 504 16.37 -15.46 11.61
CA ARG A 504 15.45 -15.33 12.76
C ARG A 504 15.42 -13.92 13.35
N LEU A 505 16.31 -13.01 12.92
CA LEU A 505 16.53 -11.68 13.51
C LEU A 505 16.70 -11.74 15.03
N ASP A 506 17.29 -12.84 15.51
CA ASP A 506 17.45 -13.13 16.93
C ASP A 506 18.89 -13.54 17.17
N SER A 507 19.56 -12.85 18.09
CA SER A 507 20.90 -13.19 18.58
C SER A 507 20.87 -14.42 19.51
N GLN A 508 19.98 -15.37 19.23
CA GLN A 508 19.62 -16.51 20.08
C GLN A 508 20.84 -17.25 20.63
N TYR A 509 21.92 -17.33 19.86
CA TYR A 509 23.13 -18.04 20.28
C TYR A 509 24.27 -17.14 20.77
N GLY A 510 24.15 -15.82 20.63
CA GLY A 510 25.17 -14.84 21.06
C GLY A 510 26.56 -15.12 20.51
N LEU A 511 26.67 -15.69 19.30
CA LEU A 511 27.93 -16.08 18.69
C LEU A 511 28.73 -14.86 18.22
N ALA A 512 30.03 -14.88 18.49
CA ALA A 512 30.99 -13.96 17.92
C ALA A 512 31.25 -14.31 16.45
N VAL A 513 31.37 -13.30 15.59
CA VAL A 513 31.72 -13.42 14.18
C VAL A 513 33.20 -13.04 14.02
N PRO A 514 34.09 -14.00 13.71
CA PRO A 514 35.52 -13.71 13.56
C PRO A 514 35.79 -12.74 12.40
N ASP A 515 36.67 -11.75 12.60
CA ASP A 515 37.04 -10.79 11.55
C ASP A 515 37.64 -11.48 10.31
N GLU A 516 38.40 -12.58 10.49
CA GLU A 516 38.92 -13.38 9.38
C GLU A 516 37.80 -13.98 8.52
N LEU A 517 36.68 -14.35 9.13
CA LEU A 517 35.53 -14.91 8.43
C LEU A 517 34.83 -13.82 7.60
N LEU A 518 34.66 -12.62 8.17
CA LEU A 518 34.14 -11.45 7.45
C LEU A 518 35.05 -11.03 6.28
N ALA A 519 36.38 -11.09 6.47
CA ALA A 519 37.36 -10.80 5.42
C ALA A 519 37.28 -11.82 4.27
N LYS A 520 37.11 -13.12 4.58
CA LYS A 520 36.88 -14.16 3.57
C LYS A 520 35.58 -13.94 2.80
N ALA A 521 34.50 -13.60 3.49
CA ALA A 521 33.21 -13.26 2.88
C ALA A 521 33.33 -12.08 1.91
N ARG A 522 34.00 -11.00 2.34
CA ARG A 522 34.30 -9.83 1.50
C ARG A 522 35.04 -10.21 0.23
N ASN A 523 36.16 -10.95 0.36
CA ASN A 523 36.99 -11.35 -0.78
C ASN A 523 36.27 -12.28 -1.76
N GLN A 524 35.40 -13.17 -1.28
CA GLN A 524 34.57 -14.01 -2.15
C GLN A 524 33.56 -13.16 -2.93
N TYR A 525 32.89 -12.22 -2.26
CA TYR A 525 31.94 -11.29 -2.89
C TYR A 525 32.62 -10.38 -3.93
N ASP A 526 33.79 -9.81 -3.61
CA ASP A 526 34.56 -8.97 -4.55
C ASP A 526 34.91 -9.71 -5.85
N ARG A 527 35.30 -10.99 -5.75
CA ARG A 527 35.59 -11.83 -6.92
C ARG A 527 34.35 -12.12 -7.76
N PHE A 528 33.21 -12.40 -7.10
CA PHE A 528 31.92 -12.55 -7.75
C PHE A 528 31.55 -11.27 -8.51
N MET A 529 31.57 -10.13 -7.82
CA MET A 529 31.19 -8.83 -8.39
C MET A 529 32.10 -8.41 -9.54
N GLY A 530 33.41 -8.57 -9.40
CA GLY A 530 34.35 -8.27 -10.48
C GLY A 530 34.07 -9.13 -11.72
N SER A 531 33.61 -10.37 -11.56
CA SER A 531 33.20 -11.23 -12.68
C SER A 531 31.89 -10.76 -13.31
N ALA A 532 30.91 -10.40 -12.50
CA ALA A 532 29.63 -9.89 -12.98
C ALA A 532 29.77 -8.57 -13.77
N VAL A 533 30.53 -7.60 -13.24
CA VAL A 533 30.79 -6.32 -13.91
C VAL A 533 31.45 -6.54 -15.26
N ARG A 534 32.47 -7.40 -15.35
CA ARG A 534 33.10 -7.77 -16.63
C ARG A 534 32.11 -8.37 -17.63
N ILE A 535 31.12 -9.14 -17.17
CA ILE A 535 30.08 -9.69 -18.05
C ILE A 535 29.15 -8.58 -18.54
N ILE A 536 28.66 -7.73 -17.63
CA ILE A 536 27.75 -6.61 -17.93
C ILE A 536 28.38 -5.62 -18.91
N GLU A 537 29.63 -5.23 -18.68
CA GLU A 537 30.37 -4.26 -19.49
C GLU A 537 30.92 -4.85 -20.80
N SER A 538 30.88 -6.17 -20.98
CA SER A 538 31.35 -6.79 -22.22
C SER A 538 30.51 -6.35 -23.44
N THR A 539 31.07 -6.50 -24.64
CA THR A 539 30.36 -6.23 -25.90
C THR A 539 29.46 -7.38 -26.36
N ALA A 540 29.28 -8.42 -25.53
CA ALA A 540 28.45 -9.56 -25.88
C ALA A 540 26.96 -9.18 -26.02
N ALA A 541 26.22 -9.94 -26.83
CA ALA A 541 24.76 -9.80 -26.92
C ALA A 541 24.10 -10.08 -25.55
N TYR A 542 22.95 -9.45 -25.30
CA TYR A 542 22.21 -9.56 -24.05
C TYR A 542 22.00 -11.00 -23.60
N GLU A 543 21.53 -11.87 -24.49
CA GLU A 543 21.23 -13.27 -24.15
C GLU A 543 22.47 -14.03 -23.65
N LYS A 544 23.62 -13.78 -24.28
CA LYS A 544 24.89 -14.37 -23.85
C LYS A 544 25.36 -13.81 -22.50
N LYS A 545 25.11 -12.53 -22.23
CA LYS A 545 25.37 -11.93 -20.91
C LYS A 545 24.46 -12.55 -19.85
N ARG A 546 23.16 -12.70 -20.15
CA ARG A 546 22.15 -13.29 -19.27
C ARG A 546 22.55 -14.71 -18.84
N ILE A 547 22.87 -15.59 -19.79
CA ILE A 547 23.31 -16.97 -19.52
C ILE A 547 24.58 -16.99 -18.64
N ARG A 548 25.57 -16.15 -18.94
CA ARG A 548 26.81 -16.09 -18.14
C ARG A 548 26.59 -15.56 -16.73
N LEU A 549 25.70 -14.58 -16.56
CA LEU A 549 25.30 -14.11 -15.24
C LEU A 549 24.52 -15.19 -14.48
N GLU A 550 23.71 -15.99 -15.17
CA GLU A 550 23.00 -17.14 -14.61
C GLU A 550 23.95 -18.21 -14.07
N GLU A 551 24.94 -18.61 -14.88
CA GLU A 551 26.01 -19.54 -14.47
C GLU A 551 26.80 -19.00 -13.26
N LEU A 552 27.13 -17.70 -13.27
CA LEU A 552 27.87 -17.04 -12.18
C LEU A 552 27.04 -17.00 -10.89
N THR A 553 25.75 -16.64 -10.97
CA THR A 553 24.82 -16.66 -9.83
C THR A 553 24.66 -18.06 -9.28
N GLN A 554 24.52 -19.08 -10.14
CA GLN A 554 24.40 -20.48 -9.73
C GLN A 554 25.64 -20.94 -8.96
N THR A 555 26.84 -20.58 -9.44
CA THR A 555 28.10 -20.88 -8.72
C THR A 555 28.11 -20.25 -7.33
N SER A 556 27.67 -18.99 -7.20
CA SER A 556 27.57 -18.32 -5.90
C SER A 556 26.52 -18.93 -4.98
N TYR A 557 25.40 -19.40 -5.55
CA TYR A 557 24.35 -20.09 -4.82
C TYR A 557 24.85 -21.42 -4.27
N GLU A 558 25.59 -22.18 -5.06
CA GLU A 558 26.23 -23.43 -4.62
C GLU A 558 27.21 -23.18 -3.47
N SER A 559 28.08 -22.17 -3.54
CA SER A 559 28.93 -21.77 -2.42
C SER A 559 28.12 -21.44 -1.16
N THR A 560 26.97 -20.79 -1.31
CA THR A 560 26.07 -20.46 -0.19
C THR A 560 25.48 -21.73 0.44
N MET A 561 25.04 -22.70 -0.37
CA MET A 561 24.52 -24.00 0.08
C MET A 561 25.57 -24.86 0.78
N HIS A 562 26.85 -24.67 0.46
CA HIS A 562 27.98 -25.33 1.12
C HIS A 562 28.52 -24.56 2.35
N TYR A 563 27.82 -23.50 2.77
CA TYR A 563 28.19 -22.66 3.91
C TYR A 563 29.58 -22.03 3.79
N ASP A 564 29.97 -21.66 2.56
CA ASP A 564 31.15 -20.82 2.34
C ASP A 564 30.93 -19.44 2.97
N PRO A 565 32.01 -18.71 3.35
CA PRO A 565 31.90 -17.39 4.00
C PRO A 565 30.99 -16.37 3.30
N ILE A 566 30.85 -16.43 1.96
CA ILE A 566 29.94 -15.58 1.18
C ILE A 566 28.47 -15.71 1.62
N ALA A 567 28.08 -16.84 2.25
CA ALA A 567 26.74 -17.06 2.79
C ALA A 567 26.35 -16.13 3.95
N LEU A 568 27.33 -15.40 4.51
CA LEU A 568 27.06 -14.35 5.51
C LEU A 568 26.46 -13.09 4.89
N LEU A 569 26.50 -12.95 3.57
CA LEU A 569 25.90 -11.85 2.82
C LEU A 569 24.57 -12.36 2.25
N ALA A 570 23.49 -11.58 2.42
CA ALA A 570 22.16 -11.95 1.93
C ALA A 570 22.05 -11.80 0.41
N PHE A 571 22.98 -11.09 -0.23
CA PHE A 571 22.86 -10.65 -1.61
C PHE A 571 23.97 -11.07 -2.58
N PRO A 572 24.49 -12.31 -2.58
CA PRO A 572 25.61 -12.59 -3.46
C PRO A 572 25.19 -13.00 -4.89
N GLY A 573 23.96 -13.42 -5.17
CA GLY A 573 23.65 -14.05 -6.48
C GLY A 573 22.48 -13.48 -7.28
N GLU A 574 21.28 -13.43 -6.68
CA GLU A 574 20.03 -13.24 -7.43
C GLU A 574 19.89 -11.84 -8.03
N GLY A 575 20.35 -10.81 -7.33
CA GLY A 575 20.10 -9.44 -7.77
C GLY A 575 20.87 -8.96 -8.98
N ILE A 576 21.97 -9.61 -9.36
CA ILE A 576 22.82 -9.10 -10.45
C ILE A 576 22.20 -9.32 -11.82
N GLN A 577 21.47 -10.42 -11.99
CA GLN A 577 20.70 -10.70 -13.20
C GLN A 577 19.59 -9.67 -13.36
N PHE A 578 18.83 -9.44 -12.29
CA PHE A 578 17.81 -8.39 -12.25
C PHE A 578 18.41 -7.01 -12.50
N TYR A 579 19.58 -6.71 -11.92
CA TYR A 579 20.27 -5.45 -12.13
C TYR A 579 20.58 -5.21 -13.62
N HIS A 580 21.20 -6.19 -14.29
CA HIS A 580 21.49 -6.12 -15.72
C HIS A 580 20.21 -6.00 -16.56
N GLN A 581 19.19 -6.80 -16.26
CA GLN A 581 17.90 -6.74 -16.94
C GLN A 581 17.25 -5.35 -16.81
N PHE A 582 17.33 -4.71 -15.64
CA PHE A 582 16.77 -3.37 -15.44
C PHE A 582 17.51 -2.31 -16.24
N ILE A 583 18.85 -2.31 -16.28
CA ILE A 583 19.63 -1.38 -17.12
C ILE A 583 19.17 -1.46 -18.59
N VAL A 584 19.03 -2.68 -19.09
CA VAL A 584 18.65 -2.94 -20.48
C VAL A 584 17.20 -2.51 -20.73
N SER A 585 16.32 -2.71 -19.75
CA SER A 585 14.92 -2.26 -19.81
C SER A 585 14.81 -0.73 -19.87
N ASP A 586 15.55 -0.03 -19.01
CA ASP A 586 15.53 1.44 -18.94
C ASP A 586 16.03 2.05 -20.26
N ALA A 587 17.08 1.47 -20.85
CA ALA A 587 17.55 1.82 -22.18
C ALA A 587 16.49 1.54 -23.27
N ALA A 588 15.75 0.43 -23.18
CA ALA A 588 14.71 0.09 -24.15
C ALA A 588 13.55 1.09 -24.14
N TYR A 589 13.10 1.53 -22.96
CA TYR A 589 12.05 2.56 -22.85
C TYR A 589 12.51 3.90 -23.43
N LEU A 590 13.76 4.32 -23.14
CA LEU A 590 14.32 5.55 -23.70
C LEU A 590 14.43 5.48 -25.23
N ASN A 591 14.97 4.38 -25.74
CA ASN A 591 15.12 4.14 -27.18
C ASN A 591 13.75 4.14 -27.89
N CYS A 592 12.73 3.53 -27.28
CA CYS A 592 11.36 3.57 -27.77
C CYS A 592 10.81 5.00 -27.86
N ALA A 593 10.98 5.80 -26.81
CA ALA A 593 10.52 7.20 -26.80
C ALA A 593 11.22 8.04 -27.88
N LEU A 594 12.55 7.90 -28.02
CA LEU A 594 13.33 8.61 -29.03
C LEU A 594 12.93 8.20 -30.45
N ALA A 595 12.75 6.90 -30.70
CA ALA A 595 12.29 6.38 -31.98
C ALA A 595 10.89 6.89 -32.33
N ALA A 596 9.96 6.88 -31.37
CA ALA A 596 8.60 7.39 -31.56
C ALA A 596 8.60 8.88 -31.93
N ILE A 597 9.40 9.69 -31.23
CA ILE A 597 9.55 11.12 -31.54
C ILE A 597 10.04 11.31 -32.97
N GLN A 598 11.09 10.59 -33.38
CA GLN A 598 11.68 10.76 -34.70
C GLN A 598 10.76 10.27 -35.83
N ILE A 599 10.04 9.15 -35.64
CA ILE A 599 9.04 8.68 -36.60
C ILE A 599 7.94 9.72 -36.79
N ARG A 600 7.47 10.33 -35.69
CA ARG A 600 6.45 11.39 -35.75
C ARG A 600 6.97 12.65 -36.43
N GLN A 601 8.21 13.06 -36.16
CA GLN A 601 8.83 14.20 -36.85
C GLN A 601 8.91 13.96 -38.36
N ILE A 602 9.32 12.76 -38.80
CA ILE A 602 9.33 12.41 -40.22
C ILE A 602 7.91 12.43 -40.80
N ALA A 603 6.93 11.92 -40.06
CA ALA A 603 5.54 11.91 -40.50
C ALA A 603 4.93 13.31 -40.61
N ASP A 604 5.29 14.23 -39.72
CA ASP A 604 4.90 15.65 -39.79
C ASP A 604 5.54 16.35 -40.99
N GLU A 605 6.79 16.02 -41.32
CA GLU A 605 7.51 16.60 -42.47
C GLU A 605 7.00 16.07 -43.82
N THR A 606 6.64 14.79 -43.89
CA THR A 606 6.27 14.11 -45.14
C THR A 606 4.76 13.98 -45.33
N GLY A 607 3.97 14.19 -44.28
CA GLY A 607 2.53 13.93 -44.23
C GLY A 607 2.15 12.45 -44.19
N GLN A 608 3.12 11.53 -44.08
CA GLN A 608 2.89 10.08 -44.12
C GLN A 608 3.78 9.34 -43.12
N LEU A 609 3.25 8.27 -42.51
CA LEU A 609 4.07 7.39 -41.69
C LEU A 609 5.07 6.61 -42.56
N PRO A 610 6.33 6.46 -42.14
CA PRO A 610 7.32 5.65 -42.84
C PRO A 610 6.84 4.20 -43.06
N GLU A 611 7.07 3.62 -44.24
CA GLU A 611 6.68 2.22 -44.52
C GLU A 611 7.44 1.21 -43.66
N ALA A 612 8.68 1.55 -43.28
CA ALA A 612 9.54 0.77 -42.41
C ALA A 612 10.18 1.68 -41.35
N ILE A 613 10.77 1.07 -40.32
CA ILE A 613 11.51 1.81 -39.30
C ILE A 613 12.67 2.60 -39.96
N PRO A 614 12.78 3.92 -39.74
CA PRO A 614 13.85 4.74 -40.32
C PRO A 614 15.26 4.24 -39.95
N GLU A 615 16.20 4.38 -40.89
CA GLU A 615 17.60 4.05 -40.63
C GLU A 615 18.22 4.96 -39.54
N GLY A 616 19.12 4.40 -38.74
CA GLY A 616 19.83 5.14 -37.70
C GLY A 616 19.06 5.33 -36.39
N LEU A 617 17.82 4.82 -36.27
CA LEU A 617 17.09 4.83 -35.01
C LEU A 617 17.75 3.93 -33.93
N PRO A 618 17.55 4.24 -32.64
CA PRO A 618 18.03 3.41 -31.56
C PRO A 618 17.51 1.96 -31.66
N LYS A 619 18.40 1.00 -31.46
CA LYS A 619 18.10 -0.43 -31.52
C LYS A 619 17.44 -0.93 -30.23
N ASP A 620 16.74 -2.06 -30.31
CA ASP A 620 16.29 -2.82 -29.14
C ASP A 620 17.52 -3.38 -28.40
N PRO A 621 17.78 -2.98 -27.15
CA PRO A 621 18.97 -3.42 -26.43
C PRO A 621 18.90 -4.90 -25.99
N PHE A 622 17.73 -5.54 -26.03
CA PHE A 622 17.61 -6.99 -25.76
C PHE A 622 18.08 -7.83 -26.95
N THR A 623 17.70 -7.44 -28.17
CA THR A 623 17.98 -8.25 -29.37
C THR A 623 19.17 -7.71 -30.19
N GLY A 624 19.53 -6.43 -30.01
CA GLY A 624 20.49 -5.71 -30.85
C GLY A 624 19.94 -5.37 -32.25
N LYS A 625 18.66 -5.66 -32.52
CA LYS A 625 17.98 -5.43 -33.80
C LYS A 625 17.16 -4.14 -33.74
N ASP A 626 16.56 -3.76 -34.86
CA ASP A 626 15.58 -2.69 -34.89
C ASP A 626 14.41 -2.96 -33.94
N LEU A 627 13.83 -1.90 -33.38
CA LEU A 627 12.57 -1.99 -32.65
C LEU A 627 11.49 -2.55 -33.60
N GLY A 628 10.61 -3.39 -33.08
CA GLY A 628 9.46 -3.83 -33.85
C GLY A 628 8.58 -2.64 -34.20
N TYR A 629 8.20 -2.52 -35.47
CA TYR A 629 7.42 -1.41 -36.00
C TYR A 629 6.26 -1.93 -36.82
N LYS A 630 5.07 -1.38 -36.58
CA LYS A 630 3.87 -1.73 -37.34
C LYS A 630 2.97 -0.52 -37.49
N GLN A 631 2.57 -0.17 -38.71
CA GLN A 631 1.53 0.82 -38.94
C GLN A 631 0.16 0.29 -38.50
N THR A 632 -0.66 1.16 -37.91
CA THR A 632 -2.07 0.89 -37.59
C THR A 632 -2.96 1.89 -38.33
N THR A 633 -4.28 1.71 -38.24
CA THR A 633 -5.23 2.66 -38.82
C THR A 633 -5.22 4.02 -38.10
N GLN A 634 -4.75 4.07 -36.84
CA GLN A 634 -4.71 5.27 -36.01
C GLN A 634 -3.31 5.85 -35.84
N GLY A 635 -2.27 5.17 -36.33
CA GLY A 635 -0.89 5.59 -36.17
C GLY A 635 0.09 4.44 -36.35
N PHE A 636 0.92 4.17 -35.35
CA PHE A 636 1.90 3.09 -35.40
C PHE A 636 2.18 2.50 -34.01
N VAL A 637 2.64 1.25 -33.99
CA VAL A 637 3.06 0.53 -32.78
C VAL A 637 4.57 0.35 -32.81
N LEU A 638 5.22 0.64 -31.69
CA LEU A 638 6.58 0.19 -31.40
C LEU A 638 6.59 -0.90 -30.34
N SER A 639 7.47 -1.88 -30.53
CA SER A 639 7.66 -2.98 -29.58
C SER A 639 9.14 -3.27 -29.35
N PHE A 640 9.50 -3.62 -28.12
CA PHE A 640 10.82 -4.14 -27.78
C PHE A 640 10.72 -5.44 -26.98
N ASP A 641 11.82 -6.20 -26.95
CA ASP A 641 11.88 -7.58 -26.45
C ASP A 641 10.85 -8.54 -27.11
N PRO A 642 10.71 -8.55 -28.46
CA PRO A 642 9.74 -9.42 -29.12
C PRO A 642 10.05 -10.91 -28.93
N GLU A 643 11.32 -11.24 -28.69
CA GLU A 643 11.81 -12.59 -28.44
C GLU A 643 11.64 -13.03 -26.97
N ARG A 644 11.12 -12.16 -26.09
CA ARG A 644 10.90 -12.40 -24.65
C ARG A 644 12.16 -12.84 -23.89
N LEU A 645 13.32 -12.29 -24.27
CA LEU A 645 14.62 -12.57 -23.66
C LEU A 645 14.69 -12.07 -22.22
N SER A 646 13.89 -11.06 -21.85
CA SER A 646 13.86 -10.54 -20.48
C SER A 646 12.96 -11.35 -19.53
N GLY A 647 12.07 -12.21 -20.03
CA GLY A 647 11.04 -12.86 -19.22
C GLY A 647 9.91 -11.91 -18.74
N ILE A 648 9.96 -10.61 -19.08
CA ILE A 648 8.85 -9.66 -18.92
C ILE A 648 7.93 -9.79 -20.14
N ARG A 649 6.63 -9.47 -20.00
CA ARG A 649 5.73 -9.38 -21.17
C ARG A 649 6.28 -8.37 -22.18
N VAL A 650 6.25 -8.75 -23.47
CA VAL A 650 6.51 -7.86 -24.61
C VAL A 650 5.82 -6.51 -24.36
N ARG A 651 6.58 -5.44 -24.52
CA ARG A 651 6.07 -4.08 -24.31
C ARG A 651 5.79 -3.46 -25.66
N GLU A 652 4.50 -3.28 -25.93
CA GLU A 652 4.00 -2.61 -27.13
C GLU A 652 3.41 -1.26 -26.72
N PHE A 653 3.70 -0.25 -27.53
CA PHE A 653 3.18 1.11 -27.37
C PHE A 653 2.59 1.56 -28.70
N GLU A 654 1.29 1.86 -28.70
CA GLU A 654 0.62 2.46 -29.85
C GLU A 654 0.66 3.98 -29.75
N PHE A 655 1.17 4.64 -30.80
CA PHE A 655 1.26 6.09 -30.92
C PHE A 655 0.27 6.55 -31.97
N ARG A 656 -0.57 7.52 -31.60
CA ARG A 656 -1.51 8.13 -32.53
C ARG A 656 -0.79 9.06 -33.50
N PHE A 657 -1.27 9.03 -34.74
CA PHE A 657 -0.91 9.98 -35.78
C PHE A 657 -2.18 10.35 -36.54
N ASP A 658 -2.70 11.52 -36.24
CA ASP A 658 -3.83 12.06 -36.99
C ASP A 658 -3.28 12.66 -38.29
N ARG A 659 -3.78 12.17 -39.43
CA ARG A 659 -3.44 12.78 -40.72
C ARG A 659 -3.92 14.24 -40.70
N PRO A 660 -3.05 15.21 -41.05
CA PRO A 660 -3.46 16.61 -41.13
C PRO A 660 -4.56 16.85 -42.16
#